data_AF-A0A9N9RL68-F1
#
_entry.id   AF-A0A9N9RL68-F1
#
_cell.length_a   1.000
_cell.length_b   1.000
_cell.length_c   1.000
_cell.angle_alpha   90.00
_cell.angle_beta   90.00
_cell.angle_gamma   90.00
#
_symmetry.space_group_name_H-M   'P 1'
#
loop_
_entity.id
_entity.type
_entity.pdbx_description
1 polymer ?
#
loop_
_entity_poly.entity_id
_entity_poly.type
_entity_poly.pdbx_seq_one_letter_code
_entity_poly.pdbx_strand_id
1 'polypeptide(L)'
;MSYVDSICIKFLSPSVIIYGRGNSLFIQREKLKESLQLKTYDKIHKISFIDCGNNAHEIVCSAGRDILLTKVVDNKFQGTGSITRFNDWISSIKYLKDGIAIITRHNIAALLELEDNKLIIKKKFKCDDNSTLYCSFIHGNAWKDLIFFSGTALGELIIWKKDELSKESTTLYQKSTHNGVIFSVSYDEDYHGIVTASDDRSIKVYRPNESFSELKELSQLFGHTSRVFVCKIIKYNEEVKFISAGEDSNICFWTENGTLQSKKNISASGGIWDLDYDLKNNRIVTSSSTGKLNQFLLDKIFHEVYSQEVISTREHVEPSKLIYLENGTLCAIDSRTQIYTKMSTNNQWIKVEHPYISQKIVAMDVFKNRLFLAVKSSILIFDYSQIYEKLNFTFELNVDEKFPLPQESNYIRAIHVLNRNEIFLSDVYGSCMVVNVESKVVKNLFKIPKSIEPWTTSVEKIDDYWIIADRVGSLYLYRNDENDLSTFQMPIQKLSKLHGLTGVTTIRSMDNDFIKTTGNDGTIKTLHLNRKTSQLEFCQLERTHVHFIEKIREYNDESYIHGFNDNFFVMYKDREIIYEHKCGGRHRHWDVTLINKDDCKVQFAYIYKKQVHCVEFYLNNFKIDTPINDKSNIIWHTKPCNVLKVIDDSGILISGGEDTILKFTKIEMMEDGNVLYTKIADINSHISSIKAIVTWRENDEEKGDDLNIISLGSRAQIVMTKVIKMKYVKEEINFMLTNSLLCGNSKETTFDTETRFTCAFFDVKRRHLFVGCSDGYLRVFKLQHNEFSSSLKPFIESFYGKCILHITMIKSFILTMATDGIVCFWYFNEMQEEEIEHRHNLNELKIIHKLQHNQNGINCFDVFTINDDHYKIATSGDDTGLYVTEFETVDNSLIKCYKTIYSYGIHIAQVTGIKFITSDKLLTVSVDQTLCKVEIKSDKFTIIDKKFTCISDVKGFSFFNENLIFVHGAGLEAIKYF
;
A
#
# COMPACT_ATOMS: atom_id res chain seq x y z
N MET A 1 -15.49 10.76 5.36
CA MET A 1 -14.01 10.70 5.46
C MET A 1 -13.44 10.52 4.05
N SER A 2 -12.41 11.28 3.68
CA SER A 2 -11.85 11.34 2.32
C SER A 2 -10.36 10.98 2.34
N TYR A 3 -9.88 10.12 1.46
CA TYR A 3 -8.47 9.73 1.33
C TYR A 3 -7.78 10.63 0.30
N VAL A 4 -7.13 11.69 0.78
CA VAL A 4 -6.54 12.77 -0.02
C VAL A 4 -5.23 13.21 0.61
N ASP A 5 -4.35 13.84 -0.16
CA ASP A 5 -3.04 14.29 0.31
C ASP A 5 -3.13 15.08 1.62
N SER A 6 -2.24 14.75 2.56
CA SER A 6 -1.92 15.58 3.71
C SER A 6 -0.54 16.19 3.49
N ILE A 7 -0.48 17.48 3.14
CA ILE A 7 0.74 18.11 2.58
C ILE A 7 1.59 18.79 3.66
N CYS A 8 0.98 19.27 4.74
CA CYS A 8 1.68 20.01 5.78
C CYS A 8 1.19 19.63 7.17
N ILE A 9 2.10 19.61 8.13
CA ILE A 9 1.81 19.23 9.52
C ILE A 9 2.66 20.05 10.50
N LYS A 10 2.09 20.41 11.65
CA LYS A 10 2.76 21.13 12.72
C LYS A 10 2.30 20.66 14.10
N PHE A 11 3.20 20.64 15.07
CA PHE A 11 2.85 20.62 16.48
C PHE A 11 2.43 22.02 16.92
N LEU A 12 1.18 22.19 17.39
CA LEU A 12 0.76 23.40 18.11
C LEU A 12 1.25 23.37 19.55
N SER A 13 1.21 22.17 20.14
CA SER A 13 1.75 21.89 21.47
C SER A 13 2.24 20.44 21.52
N PRO A 14 2.96 20.02 22.57
CA PRO A 14 3.49 18.66 22.68
C PRO A 14 2.45 17.52 22.57
N SER A 15 1.15 17.83 22.74
CA SER A 15 0.05 16.87 22.63
C SER A 15 -0.94 17.16 21.50
N VAL A 16 -0.75 18.25 20.75
CA VAL A 16 -1.70 18.75 19.78
C VAL A 16 -1.01 19.01 18.45
N ILE A 17 -1.49 18.37 17.40
CA ILE A 17 -1.04 18.59 16.03
C ILE A 17 -2.12 19.32 15.23
N ILE A 18 -1.66 20.14 14.28
CA ILE A 18 -2.47 20.74 13.23
C ILE A 18 -1.92 20.30 11.87
N TYR A 19 -2.80 19.94 10.93
CA TYR A 19 -2.38 19.49 9.61
C TYR A 19 -3.41 19.83 8.54
N GLY A 20 -2.93 20.00 7.31
CA GLY A 20 -3.78 20.16 6.15
C GLY A 20 -4.02 18.82 5.47
N ARG A 21 -5.27 18.45 5.21
CA ARG A 21 -5.64 17.26 4.41
C ARG A 21 -6.64 17.68 3.35
N GLY A 22 -6.23 17.62 2.09
CA GLY A 22 -6.94 18.23 0.98
C GLY A 22 -7.08 19.74 1.19
N ASN A 23 -8.29 20.25 1.03
CA ASN A 23 -8.68 21.64 1.30
C ASN A 23 -9.27 21.83 2.71
N SER A 24 -8.87 21.00 3.68
CA SER A 24 -9.38 21.06 5.06
C SER A 24 -8.26 21.07 6.08
N LEU A 25 -8.42 21.91 7.10
CA LEU A 25 -7.49 22.02 8.22
C LEU A 25 -8.00 21.17 9.38
N PHE A 26 -7.14 20.36 9.97
CA PHE A 26 -7.49 19.47 11.06
C PHE A 26 -6.65 19.77 12.29
N ILE A 27 -7.28 19.67 13.45
CA ILE A 27 -6.62 19.66 14.75
C ILE A 27 -6.87 18.31 15.39
N GLN A 28 -5.82 17.73 15.94
CA GLN A 28 -5.89 16.45 16.60
C GLN A 28 -5.12 16.46 17.91
N ARG A 29 -5.81 16.02 18.96
CA ARG A 29 -5.27 15.78 20.29
C ARG A 29 -5.75 14.41 20.74
N GLU A 30 -4.85 13.43 20.79
CA GLU A 30 -5.21 12.04 21.05
C GLU A 30 -6.40 11.60 20.15
N LYS A 31 -7.54 11.26 20.77
CA LYS A 31 -8.78 10.83 20.11
C LYS A 31 -9.68 11.97 19.64
N LEU A 32 -9.43 13.18 20.12
CA LEU A 32 -10.23 14.37 19.80
C LEU A 32 -9.76 14.92 18.47
N LYS A 33 -10.68 15.01 17.51
CA LYS A 33 -10.42 15.50 16.16
C LYS A 33 -11.44 16.57 15.80
N GLU A 34 -10.93 17.72 15.37
CA GLU A 34 -11.75 18.80 14.83
C GLU A 34 -11.25 19.18 13.44
N SER A 35 -12.16 19.65 12.59
CA SER A 35 -11.85 20.01 11.21
C SER A 35 -12.55 21.30 10.79
N LEU A 36 -11.84 22.11 10.03
CA LEU A 36 -12.34 23.28 9.33
C LEU A 36 -12.20 23.07 7.83
N GLN A 37 -13.32 22.89 7.13
CA GLN A 37 -13.38 22.78 5.68
C GLN A 37 -13.22 24.15 5.03
N LEU A 38 -12.28 24.29 4.09
CA LEU A 38 -12.07 25.54 3.37
C LEU A 38 -12.81 25.54 2.04
N LYS A 39 -13.30 26.73 1.64
CA LYS A 39 -13.86 26.98 0.32
C LYS A 39 -12.77 27.37 -0.68
N THR A 40 -11.66 26.65 -0.67
CA THR A 40 -10.51 26.87 -1.57
C THR A 40 -10.43 25.74 -2.60
N TYR A 41 -9.91 26.08 -3.78
CA TYR A 41 -9.58 25.12 -4.83
C TYR A 41 -8.34 24.31 -4.46
N ASP A 42 -7.31 25.02 -4.03
CA ASP A 42 -6.01 24.43 -3.71
C ASP A 42 -6.05 23.72 -2.34
N LYS A 43 -5.17 22.72 -2.21
CA LYS A 43 -4.90 22.00 -0.96
C LYS A 43 -4.12 22.91 0.00
N ILE A 44 -4.14 22.62 1.29
CA ILE A 44 -3.36 23.41 2.27
C ILE A 44 -1.88 23.01 2.18
N HIS A 45 -0.98 23.98 1.94
CA HIS A 45 0.44 23.75 1.68
C HIS A 45 1.40 24.18 2.79
N LYS A 46 1.06 25.25 3.55
CA LYS A 46 1.92 25.79 4.62
C LYS A 46 1.06 26.22 5.79
N ILE A 47 1.55 26.00 7.01
CA ILE A 47 0.92 26.42 8.26
C ILE A 47 1.98 27.17 9.09
N SER A 48 1.59 28.31 9.65
CA SER A 48 2.32 29.03 10.70
C SER A 48 1.33 29.47 11.77
N PHE A 49 1.81 29.63 13.00
CA PHE A 49 0.96 30.03 14.12
C PHE A 49 1.73 30.81 15.17
N ILE A 50 0.99 31.49 16.05
CA ILE A 50 1.48 32.04 17.31
C ILE A 50 0.63 31.50 18.46
N ASP A 51 1.27 31.26 19.60
CA ASP A 51 0.60 30.96 20.86
C ASP A 51 0.21 32.28 21.55
N CYS A 52 -1.09 32.44 21.82
CA CYS A 52 -1.66 33.60 22.47
C CYS A 52 -1.84 33.40 23.99
N GLY A 53 -1.41 32.25 24.54
CA GLY A 53 -1.70 31.84 25.90
C GLY A 53 -3.13 31.32 26.07
N ASN A 54 -3.43 30.78 27.26
CA ASN A 54 -4.75 30.22 27.59
C ASN A 54 -5.27 29.20 26.56
N ASN A 55 -4.36 28.36 26.04
CA ASN A 55 -4.69 27.32 25.06
C ASN A 55 -5.29 27.88 23.76
N ALA A 56 -4.96 29.14 23.43
CA ALA A 56 -5.40 29.85 22.23
C ALA A 56 -4.24 30.05 21.26
N HIS A 57 -4.48 29.79 19.98
CA HIS A 57 -3.50 29.96 18.91
C HIS A 57 -4.13 30.74 17.75
N GLU A 58 -3.39 31.69 17.19
CA GLU A 58 -3.74 32.28 15.90
C GLU A 58 -3.00 31.54 14.80
N ILE A 59 -3.75 31.07 13.81
CA ILE A 59 -3.27 30.19 12.74
C ILE A 59 -3.36 30.94 11.42
N VAL A 60 -2.28 30.88 10.64
CA VAL A 60 -2.27 31.29 9.24
C VAL A 60 -1.85 30.11 8.39
N CYS A 61 -2.57 29.85 7.30
CA CYS A 61 -2.18 28.82 6.35
C CYS A 61 -2.37 29.28 4.91
N SER A 62 -1.59 28.69 3.99
CA SER A 62 -1.78 28.89 2.55
C SER A 62 -2.48 27.68 1.94
N ALA A 63 -3.36 27.97 0.98
CA ALA A 63 -3.88 27.03 0.01
C ALA A 63 -3.57 27.59 -1.38
N GLY A 64 -2.40 27.23 -1.91
CA GLY A 64 -1.87 27.76 -3.17
C GLY A 64 -1.68 29.27 -3.14
N ARG A 65 -2.64 30.01 -3.71
CA ARG A 65 -2.66 31.49 -3.74
C ARG A 65 -3.52 32.13 -2.66
N ASP A 66 -4.31 31.33 -1.95
CA ASP A 66 -5.21 31.80 -0.91
C ASP A 66 -4.50 31.70 0.44
N ILE A 67 -4.66 32.71 1.29
CA ILE A 67 -4.21 32.71 2.69
C ILE A 67 -5.43 32.75 3.59
N LEU A 68 -5.51 31.79 4.50
CA LEU A 68 -6.51 31.71 5.55
C LEU A 68 -5.91 32.23 6.86
N LEU A 69 -6.66 33.06 7.56
CA LEU A 69 -6.44 33.42 8.95
C LEU A 69 -7.59 32.87 9.80
N THR A 70 -7.27 32.10 10.84
CA THR A 70 -8.24 31.55 11.78
C THR A 70 -7.68 31.49 13.20
N LYS A 71 -8.54 31.26 14.19
CA LYS A 71 -8.16 31.13 15.60
C LYS A 71 -8.60 29.78 16.15
N VAL A 72 -7.77 29.22 17.02
CA VAL A 72 -8.03 27.98 17.73
C VAL A 72 -8.06 28.29 19.22
N VAL A 73 -9.09 27.86 19.94
CA VAL A 73 -9.18 27.96 21.40
C VAL A 73 -9.65 26.61 21.92
N ASP A 74 -8.94 26.05 22.90
CA ASP A 74 -9.26 24.73 23.47
C ASP A 74 -9.36 23.61 22.45
N ASN A 75 -8.45 23.62 21.47
CA ASN A 75 -8.41 22.69 20.33
C ASN A 75 -9.60 22.80 19.38
N LYS A 76 -10.36 23.91 19.45
CA LYS A 76 -11.50 24.20 18.58
C LYS A 76 -11.32 25.43 17.72
N PHE A 77 -11.68 25.32 16.45
CA PHE A 77 -11.70 26.44 15.52
C PHE A 77 -12.79 27.44 15.90
N GLN A 78 -12.41 28.71 15.90
CA GLN A 78 -13.30 29.82 16.17
C GLN A 78 -13.83 30.38 14.84
N GLY A 79 -14.99 29.87 14.41
CA GLY A 79 -15.66 30.30 13.17
C GLY A 79 -14.98 29.77 11.90
N THR A 80 -15.32 30.35 10.73
CA THR A 80 -14.84 29.86 9.43
C THR A 80 -13.49 30.44 8.99
N GLY A 81 -12.93 31.38 9.76
CA GLY A 81 -11.75 32.15 9.38
C GLY A 81 -12.01 33.15 8.23
N SER A 82 -10.97 33.93 7.90
CA SER A 82 -10.96 34.88 6.78
C SER A 82 -10.00 34.42 5.69
N ILE A 83 -10.44 34.44 4.43
CA ILE A 83 -9.66 34.01 3.28
C ILE A 83 -9.35 35.21 2.40
N THR A 84 -8.09 35.41 2.06
CA THR A 84 -7.63 36.43 1.12
C THR A 84 -6.84 35.79 -0.02
N ARG A 85 -7.21 36.10 -1.27
CA ARG A 85 -6.53 35.59 -2.46
C ARG A 85 -5.46 36.55 -2.96
N PHE A 86 -4.29 36.01 -3.27
CA PHE A 86 -3.17 36.75 -3.85
C PHE A 86 -2.96 36.38 -5.33
N ASN A 87 -2.17 37.19 -6.04
CA ASN A 87 -1.91 36.99 -7.47
C ASN A 87 -0.84 35.94 -7.75
N ASP A 88 -0.08 35.54 -6.73
CA ASP A 88 1.05 34.63 -6.84
C ASP A 88 0.95 33.49 -5.82
N TRP A 89 1.55 32.36 -6.14
CA TRP A 89 1.58 31.18 -5.27
C TRP A 89 2.42 31.45 -4.04
N ILE A 90 1.95 31.01 -2.87
CA ILE A 90 2.64 31.21 -1.60
C ILE A 90 3.64 30.06 -1.35
N SER A 91 4.93 30.39 -1.34
CA SER A 91 6.02 29.42 -1.12
C SER A 91 6.27 29.15 0.37
N SER A 92 6.21 30.19 1.20
CA SER A 92 6.36 30.07 2.66
C SER A 92 5.61 31.18 3.38
N ILE A 93 5.19 30.89 4.63
CA ILE A 93 4.51 31.83 5.52
C ILE A 93 5.16 31.74 6.90
N LYS A 94 5.34 32.89 7.55
CA LYS A 94 5.82 32.96 8.93
C LYS A 94 5.14 34.10 9.68
N TYR A 95 4.57 33.79 10.85
CA TYR A 95 4.20 34.82 11.81
C TYR A 95 5.42 35.53 12.39
N LEU A 96 5.33 36.85 12.47
CA LEU A 96 6.33 37.74 13.08
C LEU A 96 5.70 38.53 14.21
N LYS A 97 6.53 39.26 14.95
CA LYS A 97 6.06 40.26 15.94
C LYS A 97 5.26 41.40 15.29
N ASP A 98 5.59 41.75 14.05
CA ASP A 98 5.08 42.96 13.37
C ASP A 98 4.04 42.66 12.27
N GLY A 99 3.56 41.41 12.17
CA GLY A 99 2.63 40.95 11.14
C GLY A 99 2.93 39.55 10.62
N ILE A 100 2.48 39.25 9.40
CA ILE A 100 2.70 37.95 8.74
C ILE A 100 3.63 38.14 7.55
N ALA A 101 4.79 37.47 7.53
CA ALA A 101 5.65 37.45 6.36
C ALA A 101 5.31 36.29 5.42
N ILE A 102 5.35 36.56 4.13
CA ILE A 102 5.21 35.56 3.07
C ILE A 102 6.36 35.68 2.08
N ILE A 103 6.71 34.55 1.45
CA ILE A 103 7.50 34.51 0.20
C ILE A 103 6.61 33.91 -0.89
N THR A 104 6.56 34.53 -2.05
CA THR A 104 5.85 33.98 -3.21
C THR A 104 6.74 33.12 -4.10
N ARG A 105 6.13 32.38 -5.02
CA ARG A 105 6.84 31.51 -5.98
C ARG A 105 7.82 32.27 -6.87
N HIS A 106 7.57 33.54 -7.17
CA HIS A 106 8.50 34.38 -7.93
C HIS A 106 9.48 35.17 -7.03
N ASN A 107 9.78 34.62 -5.85
CA ASN A 107 10.79 35.14 -4.92
C ASN A 107 10.52 36.59 -4.45
N ILE A 108 9.25 36.93 -4.24
CA ILE A 108 8.81 38.21 -3.66
C ILE A 108 8.48 37.99 -2.20
N ALA A 109 9.11 38.74 -1.30
CA ALA A 109 8.74 38.75 0.10
C ALA A 109 7.75 39.88 0.38
N ALA A 110 6.71 39.60 1.16
CA ALA A 110 5.73 40.60 1.59
C ALA A 110 5.40 40.49 3.08
N LEU A 111 5.20 41.65 3.72
CA LEU A 111 4.66 41.78 5.07
C LEU A 111 3.18 42.10 4.96
N LEU A 112 2.37 41.24 5.57
CA LEU A 112 0.93 41.36 5.61
C LEU A 112 0.47 41.88 6.97
N GLU A 113 -0.58 42.69 6.94
CA GLU A 113 -1.29 43.19 8.10
C GLU A 113 -2.78 42.92 7.94
N LEU A 114 -3.48 42.75 9.07
CA LEU A 114 -4.91 42.54 9.08
C LEU A 114 -5.61 43.90 9.16
N GLU A 115 -6.34 44.27 8.11
CA GLU A 115 -7.23 45.44 8.09
C GLU A 115 -8.64 44.98 7.69
N ASP A 116 -9.66 45.36 8.45
CA ASP A 116 -11.07 45.02 8.18
C ASP A 116 -11.32 43.52 7.87
N ASN A 117 -10.72 42.63 8.66
CA ASN A 117 -10.76 41.17 8.48
C ASN A 117 -10.22 40.66 7.12
N LYS A 118 -9.36 41.44 6.45
CA LYS A 118 -8.64 41.04 5.24
C LYS A 118 -7.15 41.27 5.39
N LEU A 119 -6.36 40.37 4.80
CA LEU A 119 -4.91 40.52 4.77
C LEU A 119 -4.53 41.47 3.64
N ILE A 120 -3.86 42.57 3.98
CA ILE A 120 -3.34 43.52 3.00
C ILE A 120 -1.82 43.52 2.99
N ILE A 121 -1.22 43.88 1.86
CA ILE A 121 0.23 43.98 1.73
C ILE A 121 0.68 45.35 2.26
N LYS A 122 1.33 45.37 3.42
CA LYS A 122 1.92 46.57 4.02
C LYS A 122 3.23 46.96 3.37
N LYS A 123 4.10 45.97 3.16
CA LYS A 123 5.43 46.13 2.54
C LYS A 123 5.70 44.94 1.63
N LYS A 124 6.42 45.17 0.54
CA LYS A 124 6.93 44.10 -0.31
C LYS A 124 8.27 44.50 -0.90
N PHE A 125 9.12 43.51 -1.11
CA PHE A 125 10.36 43.64 -1.87
C PHE A 125 10.61 42.36 -2.64
N LYS A 126 11.36 42.49 -3.73
CA LYS A 126 11.56 41.45 -4.72
C LYS A 126 13.04 41.11 -4.74
N CYS A 127 13.39 39.82 -4.78
CA CYS A 127 14.76 39.40 -5.01
C CYS A 127 15.21 39.80 -6.43
N ASP A 128 16.48 40.14 -6.59
CA ASP A 128 17.07 40.45 -7.90
C ASP A 128 16.93 39.26 -8.88
N ASP A 129 16.92 38.05 -8.33
CA ASP A 129 16.70 36.82 -9.07
C ASP A 129 15.21 36.44 -9.12
N ASN A 130 14.71 36.22 -10.34
CA ASN A 130 13.31 35.91 -10.65
C ASN A 130 13.02 34.40 -10.75
N SER A 131 13.94 33.56 -10.29
CA SER A 131 13.81 32.11 -10.39
C SER A 131 12.55 31.63 -9.70
N THR A 132 11.91 30.67 -10.36
CA THR A 132 10.73 30.01 -9.82
C THR A 132 11.14 29.13 -8.64
N LEU A 133 10.56 29.42 -7.48
CA LEU A 133 10.83 28.68 -6.24
C LEU A 133 9.98 27.42 -6.15
N TYR A 134 10.59 26.35 -5.69
CA TYR A 134 9.89 25.12 -5.24
C TYR A 134 9.81 25.04 -3.73
N CYS A 135 10.77 25.64 -3.03
CA CYS A 135 10.72 25.79 -1.58
C CYS A 135 11.33 27.11 -1.13
N SER A 136 10.94 27.55 0.06
CA SER A 136 11.61 28.65 0.73
C SER A 136 11.54 28.53 2.25
N PHE A 137 12.50 29.14 2.93
CA PHE A 137 12.57 29.21 4.39
C PHE A 137 12.82 30.66 4.83
N ILE A 138 12.11 31.09 5.87
CA ILE A 138 12.19 32.44 6.43
C ILE A 138 12.86 32.36 7.80
N HIS A 139 14.09 32.88 7.90
CA HIS A 139 14.80 33.05 9.17
C HIS A 139 14.57 34.47 9.74
N GLY A 140 14.59 34.62 11.06
CA GLY A 140 14.37 35.89 11.77
C GLY A 140 12.95 36.07 12.35
N ASN A 141 12.79 37.02 13.27
CA ASN A 141 11.55 37.22 14.06
C ASN A 141 10.86 38.58 13.84
N ALA A 142 11.53 39.50 13.14
CA ALA A 142 11.04 40.83 12.81
C ALA A 142 11.35 41.14 11.34
N TRP A 143 10.51 41.94 10.70
CA TRP A 143 10.59 42.17 9.25
C TRP A 143 11.94 42.71 8.77
N LYS A 144 12.61 43.51 9.60
CA LYS A 144 13.91 44.12 9.30
C LYS A 144 15.09 43.14 9.32
N ASP A 145 14.97 42.02 10.05
CA ASP A 145 16.07 41.10 10.32
C ASP A 145 15.89 39.77 9.56
N LEU A 146 14.98 39.73 8.56
CA LEU A 146 14.68 38.49 7.86
C LEU A 146 15.75 38.13 6.83
N ILE A 147 16.13 36.86 6.85
CA ILE A 147 16.94 36.22 5.82
C ILE A 147 16.08 35.15 5.15
N PHE A 148 16.11 35.15 3.82
CA PHE A 148 15.31 34.26 2.99
C PHE A 148 16.21 33.26 2.29
N PHE A 149 15.85 31.99 2.41
CA PHE A 149 16.51 30.89 1.72
C PHE A 149 15.55 30.36 0.67
N SER A 150 16.00 30.34 -0.58
CA SER A 150 15.14 30.10 -1.73
C SER A 150 15.73 28.98 -2.57
N GLY A 151 14.99 27.87 -2.68
CA GLY A 151 15.37 26.72 -3.49
C GLY A 151 14.64 26.75 -4.83
N THR A 152 15.40 26.68 -5.92
CA THR A 152 14.88 26.89 -7.27
C THR A 152 14.64 25.57 -8.01
N ALA A 153 13.91 25.68 -9.13
CA ALA A 153 13.72 24.60 -10.09
C ALA A 153 15.02 24.11 -10.76
N LEU A 154 16.06 24.95 -10.77
CA LEU A 154 17.34 24.68 -11.46
C LEU A 154 18.42 24.11 -10.52
N GLY A 155 18.09 23.81 -9.27
CA GLY A 155 19.06 23.31 -8.29
C GLY A 155 19.93 24.39 -7.65
N GLU A 156 19.59 25.66 -7.85
CA GLU A 156 20.26 26.79 -7.21
C GLU A 156 19.65 27.09 -5.84
N LEU A 157 20.54 27.30 -4.86
CA LEU A 157 20.18 27.87 -3.56
C LEU A 157 20.51 29.35 -3.59
N ILE A 158 19.51 30.18 -3.31
CA ILE A 158 19.64 31.64 -3.22
C ILE A 158 19.37 32.06 -1.77
N ILE A 159 20.33 32.74 -1.15
CA ILE A 159 20.18 33.34 0.18
C ILE A 159 20.23 34.84 0.02
N TRP A 160 19.22 35.53 0.54
CA TRP A 160 19.09 36.97 0.35
C TRP A 160 18.34 37.61 1.51
N LYS A 161 18.53 38.92 1.69
CA LYS A 161 17.85 39.71 2.71
C LYS A 161 17.42 41.07 2.17
N LYS A 162 16.63 41.80 2.95
CA LYS A 162 16.34 43.20 2.67
C LYS A 162 17.58 44.05 2.94
N ASP A 163 17.92 44.96 2.04
CA ASP A 163 18.92 45.99 2.34
C ASP A 163 18.40 46.97 3.40
N GLU A 164 19.27 47.33 4.35
CA GLU A 164 18.96 48.30 5.41
C GLU A 164 18.96 49.73 4.90
N LEU A 165 19.80 50.02 3.89
CA LEU A 165 20.07 51.37 3.39
C LEU A 165 19.26 51.72 2.13
N SER A 166 18.74 50.72 1.42
CA SER A 166 17.98 50.89 0.18
C SER A 166 16.56 50.30 0.26
N LYS A 167 15.77 50.50 -0.80
CA LYS A 167 14.49 49.81 -0.99
C LYS A 167 14.65 48.47 -1.72
N GLU A 168 15.88 48.03 -1.97
CA GLU A 168 16.22 46.87 -2.80
C GLU A 168 16.57 45.64 -1.94
N SER A 169 16.72 44.49 -2.58
CA SER A 169 17.24 43.27 -1.95
C SER A 169 18.76 43.23 -2.01
N THR A 170 19.37 42.46 -1.11
CA THR A 170 20.78 42.08 -1.22
C THR A 170 20.87 40.57 -1.28
N THR A 171 21.35 40.04 -2.41
CA THR A 171 21.70 38.63 -2.56
C THR A 171 23.02 38.35 -1.85
N LEU A 172 22.97 37.48 -0.84
CA LEU A 172 24.13 37.08 -0.05
C LEU A 172 24.85 35.90 -0.74
N TYR A 173 24.08 34.93 -1.24
CA TYR A 173 24.60 33.73 -1.90
C TYR A 173 23.70 33.31 -3.06
N GLN A 174 24.31 32.87 -4.15
CA GLN A 174 23.63 32.18 -5.26
C GLN A 174 24.59 31.20 -5.90
N LYS A 175 24.25 29.91 -5.85
CA LYS A 175 25.02 28.85 -6.54
C LYS A 175 24.16 27.62 -6.78
N SER A 176 24.44 26.90 -7.86
CA SER A 176 23.95 25.53 -8.06
C SER A 176 24.49 24.62 -6.97
N THR A 177 23.60 24.11 -6.12
CA THR A 177 23.92 23.20 -5.01
C THR A 177 23.56 21.75 -5.34
N HIS A 178 22.52 21.56 -6.16
CA HIS A 178 21.99 20.27 -6.58
C HIS A 178 21.92 20.16 -8.12
N ASN A 179 21.74 18.93 -8.62
CA ASN A 179 21.60 18.64 -10.06
C ASN A 179 20.13 18.64 -10.53
N GLY A 180 19.22 19.13 -9.70
CA GLY A 180 17.81 19.32 -10.03
C GLY A 180 17.08 20.04 -8.90
N VAL A 181 15.75 19.99 -8.91
CA VAL A 181 14.87 20.83 -8.08
C VAL A 181 15.16 20.69 -6.59
N ILE A 182 15.35 21.81 -5.89
CA ILE A 182 15.42 21.84 -4.42
C ILE A 182 13.99 21.88 -3.86
N PHE A 183 13.60 20.85 -3.11
CA PHE A 183 12.26 20.71 -2.51
C PHE A 183 12.19 21.16 -1.06
N SER A 184 13.31 21.20 -0.35
CA SER A 184 13.33 21.63 1.05
C SER A 184 14.65 22.28 1.39
N VAL A 185 14.57 23.33 2.20
CA VAL A 185 15.70 24.00 2.85
C VAL A 185 15.34 24.18 4.32
N SER A 186 16.27 23.84 5.21
CA SER A 186 16.17 24.05 6.65
C SER A 186 17.45 24.73 7.13
N TYR A 187 17.33 25.77 7.95
CA TYR A 187 18.45 26.45 8.59
C TYR A 187 18.24 26.48 10.09
N ASP A 188 19.30 26.17 10.85
CA ASP A 188 19.33 26.25 12.31
C ASP A 188 20.45 27.20 12.76
N GLU A 189 20.08 28.21 13.55
CA GLU A 189 20.98 29.26 14.02
C GLU A 189 22.03 28.71 14.98
N ASP A 190 21.60 27.90 15.95
CA ASP A 190 22.47 27.41 17.01
C ASP A 190 23.53 26.42 16.49
N TYR A 191 23.15 25.52 15.58
CA TYR A 191 24.07 24.65 14.85
C TYR A 191 24.91 25.42 13.82
N HIS A 192 24.43 26.60 13.41
CA HIS A 192 24.93 27.39 12.31
C HIS A 192 25.11 26.54 11.04
N GLY A 193 24.02 25.92 10.60
CA GLY A 193 24.04 24.97 9.48
C GLY A 193 22.76 24.94 8.66
N ILE A 194 22.92 24.64 7.36
CA ILE A 194 21.84 24.56 6.36
C ILE A 194 21.76 23.13 5.84
N VAL A 195 20.55 22.60 5.70
CA VAL A 195 20.29 21.31 5.07
C VAL A 195 19.33 21.50 3.89
N THR A 196 19.69 20.94 2.74
CA THR A 196 18.89 21.00 1.50
C THR A 196 18.57 19.61 1.00
N ALA A 197 17.38 19.44 0.39
CA ALA A 197 16.93 18.17 -0.19
C ALA A 197 16.37 18.37 -1.60
N SER A 198 16.61 17.39 -2.47
CA SER A 198 16.45 17.54 -3.92
C SER A 198 15.78 16.35 -4.63
N ASP A 199 15.33 16.60 -5.85
CA ASP A 199 14.89 15.57 -6.81
C ASP A 199 16.02 14.61 -7.23
N ASP A 200 17.28 15.04 -7.10
CA ASP A 200 18.49 14.25 -7.38
C ASP A 200 18.75 13.14 -6.35
N ARG A 201 17.80 12.96 -5.41
CA ARG A 201 17.74 11.91 -4.37
C ARG A 201 18.76 12.11 -3.25
N SER A 202 19.48 13.23 -3.25
CA SER A 202 20.48 13.56 -2.23
C SER A 202 20.00 14.64 -1.27
N ILE A 203 20.60 14.62 -0.09
CA ILE A 203 20.54 15.72 0.88
C ILE A 203 21.94 16.29 1.01
N LYS A 204 22.06 17.61 1.16
CA LYS A 204 23.35 18.25 1.41
C LYS A 204 23.33 19.10 2.65
N VAL A 205 24.44 19.11 3.37
CA VAL A 205 24.64 19.85 4.62
C VAL A 205 25.72 20.88 4.41
N TYR A 206 25.45 22.13 4.79
CA TYR A 206 26.36 23.25 4.64
C TYR A 206 26.56 24.00 5.95
N ARG A 207 27.72 24.62 6.10
CA ARG A 207 27.98 25.64 7.10
C ARG A 207 28.20 26.99 6.39
N PRO A 208 27.33 27.99 6.63
CA PRO A 208 27.58 29.34 6.13
C PRO A 208 28.74 30.00 6.89
N ASN A 209 29.32 31.03 6.29
CA ASN A 209 30.08 32.04 7.03
C ASN A 209 29.12 33.09 7.64
N GLU A 210 29.63 33.97 8.51
CA GLU A 210 28.82 35.00 9.21
C GLU A 210 28.00 35.90 8.27
N SER A 211 28.52 36.21 7.07
CA SER A 211 27.84 37.04 6.07
C SER A 211 26.91 36.25 5.13
N PHE A 212 26.84 34.93 5.28
CA PHE A 212 26.20 33.99 4.35
C PHE A 212 26.71 34.06 2.91
N SER A 213 27.84 34.73 2.64
CA SER A 213 28.37 34.90 1.29
C SER A 213 29.09 33.67 0.75
N GLU A 214 29.46 32.75 1.63
CA GLU A 214 30.10 31.48 1.28
C GLU A 214 29.49 30.35 2.10
N LEU A 215 29.28 29.19 1.46
CA LEU A 215 28.79 27.96 2.08
C LEU A 215 29.85 26.86 1.95
N LYS A 216 30.32 26.33 3.09
CA LYS A 216 31.17 25.15 3.14
C LYS A 216 30.30 23.90 3.18
N GLU A 217 30.37 23.05 2.15
CA GLU A 217 29.71 21.74 2.17
C GLU A 217 30.38 20.84 3.22
N LEU A 218 29.59 20.33 4.17
CA LEU A 218 30.03 19.45 5.23
C LEU A 218 29.85 17.98 4.85
N SER A 219 28.70 17.64 4.24
CA SER A 219 28.38 16.28 3.84
C SER A 219 27.30 16.23 2.76
N GLN A 220 27.30 15.13 2.01
CA GLN A 220 26.26 14.77 1.06
C GLN A 220 25.72 13.37 1.43
N LEU A 221 24.41 13.27 1.61
CA LEU A 221 23.74 12.11 2.19
C LEU A 221 22.95 11.35 1.11
N PHE A 222 23.16 10.05 1.03
CA PHE A 222 22.51 9.14 0.08
C PHE A 222 21.83 7.99 0.81
N GLY A 223 20.54 7.82 0.59
CA GLY A 223 19.74 6.75 1.22
C GLY A 223 18.32 6.62 0.68
N HIS A 224 17.81 7.69 0.05
CA HIS A 224 16.56 7.67 -0.69
C HIS A 224 16.74 7.08 -2.08
N THR A 225 15.68 6.43 -2.58
CA THR A 225 15.64 5.83 -3.92
C THR A 225 14.88 6.69 -4.94
N SER A 226 14.19 7.74 -4.46
CA SER A 226 13.42 8.70 -5.27
C SER A 226 13.57 10.12 -4.71
N ARG A 227 12.77 11.08 -5.22
CA ARG A 227 12.83 12.51 -4.85
C ARG A 227 12.65 12.69 -3.34
N VAL A 228 13.45 13.58 -2.73
CA VAL A 228 13.37 13.91 -1.31
C VAL A 228 12.58 15.19 -1.15
N PHE A 229 11.42 15.15 -0.48
CA PHE A 229 10.50 16.28 -0.39
C PHE A 229 10.74 17.16 0.85
N VAL A 230 11.22 16.59 1.94
CA VAL A 230 11.43 17.32 3.20
C VAL A 230 12.72 16.90 3.88
N CYS A 231 13.42 17.88 4.46
CA CYS A 231 14.55 17.68 5.36
C CYS A 231 14.46 18.65 6.55
N LYS A 232 14.89 18.20 7.74
CA LYS A 232 14.93 19.01 8.97
C LYS A 232 16.24 18.76 9.73
N ILE A 233 16.72 19.82 10.37
CA ILE A 233 17.76 19.76 11.40
C ILE A 233 17.04 19.66 12.75
N ILE A 234 17.46 18.72 13.60
CA ILE A 234 16.93 18.58 14.96
C ILE A 234 18.09 18.46 15.96
N LYS A 235 17.82 18.80 17.22
CA LYS A 235 18.73 18.52 18.35
C LYS A 235 18.10 17.46 19.24
N TYR A 236 18.73 16.30 19.34
CA TYR A 236 18.28 15.19 20.18
C TYR A 236 19.39 14.84 21.17
N ASN A 237 19.10 14.96 22.46
CA ASN A 237 20.08 14.81 23.55
C ASN A 237 21.35 15.65 23.34
N GLU A 238 21.19 16.94 23.00
CA GLU A 238 22.28 17.88 22.64
C GLU A 238 23.08 17.52 21.37
N GLU A 239 22.78 16.42 20.70
CA GLU A 239 23.40 16.05 19.42
C GLU A 239 22.57 16.52 18.23
N VAL A 240 23.24 17.04 17.21
CA VAL A 240 22.60 17.41 15.95
C VAL A 240 22.31 16.16 15.12
N LYS A 241 21.07 16.06 14.66
CA LYS A 241 20.62 15.00 13.74
C LYS A 241 19.90 15.62 12.56
N PHE A 242 19.88 14.89 11.45
CA PHE A 242 19.09 15.25 10.28
C PHE A 242 18.01 14.22 10.04
N ILE A 243 16.83 14.68 9.63
CA ILE A 243 15.71 13.82 9.24
C ILE A 243 15.31 14.20 7.83
N SER A 244 15.09 13.20 6.96
CA SER A 244 14.61 13.41 5.59
C SER A 244 13.53 12.41 5.20
N ALA A 245 12.61 12.84 4.34
CA ALA A 245 11.54 12.01 3.81
C ALA A 245 11.12 12.45 2.39
N GLY A 246 10.49 11.55 1.63
CA GLY A 246 10.11 11.87 0.25
C GLY A 246 9.21 10.85 -0.44
N GLU A 247 9.32 10.82 -1.77
CA GLU A 247 8.45 10.04 -2.66
C GLU A 247 8.56 8.52 -2.47
N ASP A 248 9.72 8.04 -2.04
CA ASP A 248 10.01 6.62 -1.84
C ASP A 248 9.40 6.03 -0.55
N SER A 249 8.57 6.80 0.15
CA SER A 249 7.96 6.45 1.44
C SER A 249 8.98 6.13 2.54
N ASN A 250 10.25 6.49 2.34
CA ASN A 250 11.29 6.32 3.35
C ASN A 250 11.38 7.55 4.25
N ILE A 251 11.60 7.31 5.53
CA ILE A 251 12.08 8.31 6.49
C ILE A 251 13.49 7.89 6.87
N CYS A 252 14.47 8.74 6.59
CA CYS A 252 15.87 8.51 6.89
C CYS A 252 16.30 9.40 8.04
N PHE A 253 17.03 8.80 9.00
CA PHE A 253 17.58 9.46 10.17
C PHE A 253 19.09 9.42 10.10
N TRP A 254 19.71 10.60 10.18
CA TRP A 254 21.13 10.79 9.94
C TRP A 254 21.82 11.37 11.17
N THR A 255 23.06 10.95 11.37
CA THR A 255 23.96 11.59 12.33
C THR A 255 24.51 12.90 11.77
N GLU A 256 25.05 13.77 12.62
CA GLU A 256 25.76 14.99 12.20
C GLU A 256 26.87 14.71 11.18
N ASN A 257 27.57 13.58 11.32
CA ASN A 257 28.63 13.15 10.40
C ASN A 257 28.11 12.64 9.05
N GLY A 258 26.79 12.61 8.84
CA GLY A 258 26.17 12.16 7.60
C GLY A 258 25.99 10.65 7.45
N THR A 259 26.12 9.89 8.54
CA THR A 259 25.87 8.44 8.52
C THR A 259 24.38 8.16 8.64
N LEU A 260 23.82 7.28 7.79
CA LEU A 260 22.46 6.79 7.93
C LEU A 260 22.35 5.90 9.16
N GLN A 261 21.68 6.38 10.20
CA GLN A 261 21.49 5.64 11.45
C GLN A 261 20.26 4.73 11.39
N SER A 262 19.15 5.22 10.83
CA SER A 262 17.93 4.42 10.70
C SER A 262 17.15 4.79 9.44
N LYS A 263 16.44 3.81 8.89
CA LYS A 263 15.56 3.96 7.74
C LYS A 263 14.24 3.25 8.01
N LYS A 264 13.13 3.96 7.86
CA LYS A 264 11.77 3.41 8.03
C LYS A 264 10.99 3.56 6.74
N ASN A 265 10.44 2.46 6.23
CA ASN A 265 9.62 2.48 5.01
C ASN A 265 8.13 2.31 5.37
N ILE A 266 7.36 3.37 5.10
CA ILE A 266 5.92 3.43 5.35
C ILE A 266 5.13 3.43 4.04
N SER A 267 5.39 2.45 3.16
CA SER A 267 4.82 2.39 1.81
C SER A 267 3.29 2.48 1.76
N ALA A 268 2.58 1.97 2.78
CA ALA A 268 1.13 2.09 2.88
C ALA A 268 0.64 3.55 3.01
N SER A 269 1.52 4.49 3.36
CA SER A 269 1.23 5.93 3.40
C SER A 269 1.45 6.64 2.04
N GLY A 270 2.15 5.99 1.09
CA GLY A 270 2.62 6.64 -0.13
C GLY A 270 3.73 7.68 0.14
N GLY A 271 3.88 8.66 -0.75
CA GLY A 271 4.92 9.69 -0.63
C GLY A 271 4.72 10.59 0.60
N ILE A 272 5.81 10.97 1.27
CA ILE A 272 5.79 11.77 2.50
C ILE A 272 6.05 13.23 2.13
N TRP A 273 5.07 14.10 2.40
CA TRP A 273 5.11 15.50 1.98
C TRP A 273 5.83 16.41 2.98
N ASP A 274 5.56 16.21 4.27
CA ASP A 274 6.09 17.06 5.33
C ASP A 274 6.17 16.30 6.66
N LEU A 275 7.02 16.81 7.55
CA LEU A 275 7.22 16.28 8.89
C LEU A 275 7.50 17.40 9.89
N ASP A 276 7.12 17.16 11.14
CA ASP A 276 7.38 18.06 12.26
C ASP A 276 7.76 17.26 13.51
N TYR A 277 8.45 17.89 14.46
CA TYR A 277 8.97 17.22 15.64
C TYR A 277 8.69 18.00 16.92
N ASP A 278 8.50 17.26 18.00
CA ASP A 278 8.38 17.76 19.37
C ASP A 278 9.54 17.19 20.20
N LEU A 279 10.49 18.04 20.55
CA LEU A 279 11.64 17.65 21.38
C LEU A 279 11.25 17.40 22.83
N LYS A 280 10.17 18.00 23.33
CA LYS A 280 9.80 17.84 24.73
C LYS A 280 9.38 16.41 25.04
N ASN A 281 8.70 15.76 24.11
CA ASN A 281 8.27 14.37 24.24
C ASN A 281 9.01 13.41 23.29
N ASN A 282 10.08 13.87 22.63
CA ASN A 282 10.84 13.08 21.65
C ASN A 282 9.96 12.44 20.57
N ARG A 283 9.07 13.22 19.95
CA ARG A 283 8.13 12.73 18.92
C ARG A 283 8.41 13.37 17.56
N ILE A 284 8.14 12.61 16.51
CA ILE A 284 8.04 13.11 15.14
C ILE A 284 6.70 12.65 14.55
N VAL A 285 6.07 13.54 13.79
CA VAL A 285 4.88 13.24 12.99
C VAL A 285 5.16 13.48 11.52
N THR A 286 4.53 12.68 10.67
CA THR A 286 4.66 12.77 9.21
C THR A 286 3.29 12.85 8.56
N SER A 287 3.25 13.53 7.42
CA SER A 287 2.06 13.68 6.57
C SER A 287 2.34 13.12 5.17
N SER A 288 1.34 12.49 4.56
CA SER A 288 1.55 11.65 3.37
C SER A 288 0.48 11.81 2.30
N SER A 289 0.77 11.27 1.11
CA SER A 289 -0.09 11.36 -0.07
C SER A 289 -1.45 10.65 0.05
N THR A 290 -1.57 9.64 0.90
CA THR A 290 -2.87 8.98 1.16
C THR A 290 -3.69 9.69 2.24
N GLY A 291 -3.13 10.74 2.85
CA GLY A 291 -3.69 11.43 4.00
C GLY A 291 -3.47 10.69 5.32
N LYS A 292 -2.74 9.57 5.31
CA LYS A 292 -2.30 8.87 6.51
C LYS A 292 -1.25 9.73 7.22
N LEU A 293 -1.33 9.77 8.54
CA LEU A 293 -0.33 10.39 9.38
C LEU A 293 0.40 9.29 10.16
N ASN A 294 1.72 9.44 10.37
CA ASN A 294 2.49 8.49 11.20
C ASN A 294 3.25 9.23 12.29
N GLN A 295 3.35 8.63 13.47
CA GLN A 295 4.09 9.17 14.61
C GLN A 295 5.16 8.17 15.05
N PHE A 296 6.29 8.72 15.49
CA PHE A 296 7.40 7.94 15.98
C PHE A 296 7.97 8.59 17.24
N LEU A 297 8.45 7.74 18.16
CA LEU A 297 9.30 8.17 19.27
C LEU A 297 10.76 8.15 18.83
N LEU A 298 11.45 9.29 18.94
CA LEU A 298 12.87 9.44 18.63
C LEU A 298 13.73 8.53 19.51
N ASP A 299 13.38 8.38 20.80
CA ASP A 299 14.07 7.46 21.71
C ASP A 299 14.08 6.03 21.18
N LYS A 300 12.97 5.57 20.57
CA LYS A 300 12.90 4.22 19.98
C LYS A 300 13.62 4.12 18.64
N ILE A 301 13.71 5.21 17.88
CA ILE A 301 14.38 5.24 16.57
C ILE A 301 15.89 5.26 16.74
N PHE A 302 16.40 6.12 17.61
CA PHE A 302 17.83 6.29 17.84
C PHE A 302 18.41 5.23 18.79
N HIS A 303 17.56 4.47 19.48
CA HIS A 303 17.99 3.32 20.27
C HIS A 303 18.20 2.08 19.40
N GLU A 304 19.44 1.91 18.95
CA GLU A 304 19.97 0.64 18.46
C GLU A 304 21.23 0.33 19.26
N VAL A 305 21.17 -0.72 20.09
CA VAL A 305 22.32 -1.19 20.84
C VAL A 305 22.86 -2.42 20.12
N TYR A 306 23.99 -2.22 19.45
CA TYR A 306 24.71 -3.29 18.78
C TYR A 306 25.81 -3.83 19.71
N SER A 307 25.82 -5.14 19.92
CA SER A 307 26.91 -5.83 20.61
C SER A 307 27.47 -6.94 19.73
N GLN A 308 28.81 -6.95 19.61
CA GLN A 308 29.52 -8.09 19.06
C GLN A 308 29.88 -9.02 20.21
N GLU A 309 29.32 -10.21 20.21
CA GLU A 309 29.52 -11.16 21.29
C GLU A 309 30.58 -12.19 20.92
N VAL A 310 31.68 -12.17 21.67
CA VAL A 310 32.60 -13.29 21.71
C VAL A 310 32.07 -14.25 22.77
N ILE A 311 31.84 -15.51 22.40
CA ILE A 311 31.55 -16.58 23.38
C ILE A 311 32.81 -16.72 24.23
N SER A 312 32.85 -16.01 25.36
CA SER A 312 34.01 -15.88 26.23
C SER A 312 34.24 -17.18 26.99
N THR A 313 34.88 -18.14 26.35
CA THR A 313 35.38 -19.36 26.98
C THR A 313 36.89 -19.43 26.82
N ARG A 314 37.56 -20.29 27.60
CA ARG A 314 39.03 -20.45 27.53
C ARG A 314 39.52 -21.02 26.18
N GLU A 315 38.61 -21.41 25.28
CA GLU A 315 38.89 -21.99 23.97
C GLU A 315 38.26 -21.16 22.83
N HIS A 316 38.85 -21.25 21.63
CA HIS A 316 38.23 -20.69 20.42
C HIS A 316 36.95 -21.49 20.07
N VAL A 317 35.78 -20.87 20.27
CA VAL A 317 34.47 -21.45 19.94
C VAL A 317 34.00 -20.92 18.59
N GLU A 318 33.66 -21.83 17.67
CA GLU A 318 33.06 -21.50 16.38
C GLU A 318 31.56 -21.78 16.41
N PRO A 319 30.69 -20.77 16.65
CA PRO A 319 29.25 -20.96 16.65
C PRO A 319 28.76 -21.42 15.29
N SER A 320 27.84 -22.38 15.30
CA SER A 320 27.24 -22.98 14.10
C SER A 320 25.72 -22.79 14.04
N LYS A 321 25.05 -22.77 15.20
CA LYS A 321 23.60 -22.60 15.33
C LYS A 321 23.24 -21.71 16.53
N LEU A 322 22.06 -21.10 16.49
CA LEU A 322 21.53 -20.11 17.44
C LEU A 322 20.00 -20.26 17.52
N ILE A 323 19.45 -20.21 18.72
CA ILE A 323 18.00 -20.17 18.90
C ILE A 323 17.66 -19.48 20.22
N TYR A 324 16.59 -18.69 20.24
CA TYR A 324 16.09 -18.10 21.47
C TYR A 324 15.07 -18.99 22.16
N LEU A 325 15.11 -19.00 23.49
CA LEU A 325 14.00 -19.44 24.34
C LEU A 325 13.00 -18.29 24.57
N GLU A 326 11.77 -18.61 24.96
CA GLU A 326 10.71 -17.61 25.20
C GLU A 326 11.06 -16.63 26.33
N ASN A 327 11.84 -17.06 27.33
CA ASN A 327 12.34 -16.19 28.39
C ASN A 327 13.47 -15.22 27.95
N GLY A 328 13.83 -15.21 26.67
CA GLY A 328 14.90 -14.36 26.13
C GLY A 328 16.30 -14.93 26.24
N THR A 329 16.47 -16.16 26.74
CA THR A 329 17.78 -16.83 26.79
C THR A 329 18.22 -17.21 25.37
N LEU A 330 19.42 -16.78 24.97
CA LEU A 330 20.05 -17.17 23.71
C LEU A 330 20.83 -18.47 23.91
N CYS A 331 20.50 -19.49 23.12
CA CYS A 331 21.22 -20.75 23.04
C CYS A 331 22.12 -20.74 21.80
N ALA A 332 23.42 -20.93 21.97
CA ALA A 332 24.38 -21.09 20.88
C ALA A 332 24.97 -22.50 20.88
N ILE A 333 25.16 -23.06 19.69
CA ILE A 333 25.77 -24.38 19.52
C ILE A 333 26.97 -24.28 18.62
N ASP A 334 28.11 -24.80 19.07
CA ASP A 334 29.36 -24.75 18.32
C ASP A 334 29.50 -25.90 17.30
N SER A 335 30.57 -25.86 16.51
CA SER A 335 30.89 -26.90 15.52
C SER A 335 31.21 -28.28 16.12
N ARG A 336 31.47 -28.36 17.44
CA ARG A 336 31.73 -29.58 18.22
C ARG A 336 30.52 -30.03 19.05
N THR A 337 29.35 -29.45 18.74
CA THR A 337 28.04 -29.76 19.33
C THR A 337 27.98 -29.49 20.83
N GLN A 338 28.78 -28.55 21.32
CA GLN A 338 28.67 -28.01 22.67
C GLN A 338 27.61 -26.91 22.69
N ILE A 339 26.78 -26.92 23.74
CA ILE A 339 25.69 -25.96 23.92
C ILE A 339 26.13 -24.92 24.95
N TYR A 340 25.89 -23.65 24.62
CA TYR A 340 26.13 -22.50 25.46
C TYR A 340 24.85 -21.69 25.58
N THR A 341 24.56 -21.17 26.77
CA THR A 341 23.41 -20.30 27.01
C THR A 341 23.84 -18.97 27.58
N LYS A 342 23.13 -17.91 27.19
CA LYS A 342 23.31 -16.57 27.73
C LYS A 342 21.95 -15.93 27.96
N MET A 343 21.71 -15.44 29.18
CA MET A 343 20.55 -14.59 29.46
C MET A 343 20.84 -13.14 29.10
N SER A 344 19.82 -12.38 28.76
CA SER A 344 19.95 -10.94 28.54
C SER A 344 20.46 -10.19 29.79
N THR A 345 20.11 -10.66 30.99
CA THR A 345 20.55 -10.06 32.26
C THR A 345 21.98 -10.44 32.66
N ASN A 346 22.50 -11.56 32.15
CA ASN A 346 23.83 -12.05 32.48
C ASN A 346 24.73 -12.01 31.26
N ASN A 347 25.74 -11.14 31.28
CA ASN A 347 26.65 -10.96 30.14
C ASN A 347 27.62 -12.14 29.90
N GLN A 348 27.57 -13.19 30.71
CA GLN A 348 28.45 -14.35 30.58
C GLN A 348 27.75 -15.55 29.94
N TRP A 349 28.48 -16.22 29.05
CA TRP A 349 28.07 -17.49 28.45
C TRP A 349 28.30 -18.65 29.43
N ILE A 350 27.27 -19.46 29.65
CA ILE A 350 27.31 -20.65 30.48
C ILE A 350 27.29 -21.88 29.58
N LYS A 351 28.24 -22.79 29.76
CA LYS A 351 28.27 -24.07 29.06
C LYS A 351 27.25 -25.03 29.68
N VAL A 352 26.43 -25.66 28.86
CA VAL A 352 25.45 -26.67 29.29
C VAL A 352 26.09 -28.04 29.30
N GLU A 353 25.97 -28.76 30.42
CA GLU A 353 26.45 -30.13 30.56
C GLU A 353 25.47 -31.11 29.90
N HIS A 354 25.97 -31.99 29.04
CA HIS A 354 25.22 -33.09 28.45
C HIS A 354 26.13 -34.25 28.03
N PRO A 355 25.62 -35.49 27.96
CA PRO A 355 26.45 -36.67 27.68
C PRO A 355 26.83 -36.84 26.19
N TYR A 356 26.13 -36.20 25.25
CA TYR A 356 26.31 -36.41 23.80
C TYR A 356 27.30 -35.43 23.15
N ILE A 357 28.60 -35.66 23.30
CA ILE A 357 29.65 -34.84 22.68
C ILE A 357 29.97 -35.35 21.26
N SER A 358 30.20 -34.44 20.30
CA SER A 358 30.66 -34.73 18.93
C SER A 358 29.66 -35.37 17.95
N GLN A 359 28.36 -35.36 18.24
CA GLN A 359 27.33 -35.83 17.29
C GLN A 359 26.66 -34.66 16.57
N LYS A 360 26.69 -34.64 15.23
CA LYS A 360 26.15 -33.54 14.42
C LYS A 360 24.64 -33.34 14.66
N ILE A 361 24.28 -32.16 15.17
CA ILE A 361 22.89 -31.73 15.31
C ILE A 361 22.34 -31.34 13.93
N VAL A 362 21.29 -32.02 13.49
CA VAL A 362 20.70 -31.82 12.15
C VAL A 362 19.65 -30.71 12.19
N ALA A 363 18.69 -30.80 13.12
CA ALA A 363 17.59 -29.84 13.28
C ALA A 363 17.42 -29.46 14.76
N MET A 364 16.77 -28.33 14.99
CA MET A 364 16.47 -27.81 16.33
C MET A 364 15.15 -27.07 16.30
N ASP A 365 14.42 -27.11 17.40
CA ASP A 365 13.21 -26.32 17.60
C ASP A 365 12.94 -26.13 19.10
N VAL A 366 12.09 -25.17 19.45
CA VAL A 366 11.83 -24.74 20.82
C VAL A 366 10.34 -24.58 21.07
N PHE A 367 9.89 -25.03 22.24
CA PHE A 367 8.58 -24.65 22.77
C PHE A 367 8.73 -24.03 24.15
N LYS A 368 8.37 -22.75 24.24
CA LYS A 368 8.59 -21.93 25.44
C LYS A 368 10.06 -21.92 25.87
N ASN A 369 10.37 -22.55 27.01
CA ASN A 369 11.73 -22.65 27.55
C ASN A 369 12.28 -24.08 27.49
N ARG A 370 11.79 -24.89 26.54
CA ARG A 370 12.22 -26.27 26.29
C ARG A 370 12.84 -26.36 24.90
N LEU A 371 14.07 -26.87 24.83
CA LEU A 371 14.86 -27.01 23.60
C LEU A 371 14.88 -28.47 23.16
N PHE A 372 14.63 -28.71 21.88
CA PHE A 372 14.67 -30.02 21.24
C PHE A 372 15.75 -30.03 20.16
N LEU A 373 16.66 -31.00 20.23
CA LEU A 373 17.75 -31.15 19.26
C LEU A 373 17.70 -32.52 18.61
N ALA A 374 17.61 -32.55 17.28
CA ALA A 374 17.66 -33.78 16.51
C ALA A 374 19.11 -34.17 16.20
N VAL A 375 19.51 -35.35 16.65
CA VAL A 375 20.86 -35.90 16.50
C VAL A 375 20.75 -37.32 15.97
N LYS A 376 21.09 -37.52 14.69
CA LYS A 376 20.91 -38.78 13.96
C LYS A 376 19.45 -39.29 14.05
N SER A 377 19.18 -40.25 14.94
CA SER A 377 17.89 -40.92 15.17
C SER A 377 17.40 -40.73 16.61
N SER A 378 17.97 -39.77 17.31
CA SER A 378 17.61 -39.42 18.68
C SER A 378 17.22 -37.95 18.78
N ILE A 379 16.29 -37.66 19.69
CA ILE A 379 15.95 -36.30 20.09
C ILE A 379 16.47 -36.06 21.51
N LEU A 380 17.36 -35.08 21.65
CA LEU A 380 17.84 -34.60 22.93
C LEU A 380 16.94 -33.48 23.42
N ILE A 381 16.45 -33.58 24.66
CA ILE A 381 15.50 -32.64 25.23
C ILE A 381 16.15 -31.93 26.43
N PHE A 382 15.99 -30.62 26.46
CA PHE A 382 16.51 -29.77 27.51
C PHE A 382 15.44 -28.83 28.04
N ASP A 383 15.38 -28.67 29.35
CA ASP A 383 14.45 -27.78 30.03
C ASP A 383 15.21 -26.68 30.78
N TYR A 384 14.77 -25.43 30.61
CA TYR A 384 15.35 -24.30 31.34
C TYR A 384 14.86 -24.30 32.79
N SER A 385 15.81 -24.30 33.74
CA SER A 385 15.51 -24.08 35.15
C SER A 385 15.60 -22.61 35.49
N GLN A 386 14.48 -22.01 35.90
CA GLN A 386 14.45 -20.65 36.42
C GLN A 386 15.28 -20.49 37.70
N ILE A 387 15.33 -21.52 38.55
CA ILE A 387 16.05 -21.48 39.84
C ILE A 387 17.56 -21.39 39.63
N TYR A 388 18.07 -22.16 38.68
CA TYR A 388 19.51 -22.25 38.41
C TYR A 388 19.96 -21.37 37.25
N GLU A 389 19.03 -20.63 36.64
CA GLU A 389 19.24 -19.78 35.47
C GLU A 389 20.04 -20.46 34.35
N LYS A 390 19.79 -21.76 34.15
CA LYS A 390 20.51 -22.57 33.18
C LYS A 390 19.61 -23.59 32.51
N LEU A 391 19.97 -23.91 31.28
CA LEU A 391 19.37 -24.99 30.53
C LEU A 391 19.97 -26.33 31.01
N ASN A 392 19.12 -27.30 31.35
CA ASN A 392 19.53 -28.62 31.81
C ASN A 392 19.10 -29.70 30.82
N PHE A 393 19.94 -30.71 30.64
CA PHE A 393 19.56 -31.91 29.91
C PHE A 393 18.51 -32.70 30.70
N THR A 394 17.41 -33.07 30.04
CA THR A 394 16.31 -33.81 30.68
C THR A 394 16.42 -35.30 30.36
N PHE A 395 16.30 -35.68 29.08
CA PHE A 395 16.45 -37.06 28.62
C PHE A 395 16.65 -37.14 27.09
N GLU A 396 17.04 -38.32 26.62
CA GLU A 396 17.09 -38.68 25.19
C GLU A 396 15.86 -39.53 24.81
N LEU A 397 15.29 -39.24 23.64
CA LEU A 397 14.27 -40.04 22.99
C LEU A 397 14.84 -40.67 21.72
N ASN A 398 15.13 -41.97 21.76
CA ASN A 398 15.46 -42.74 20.56
C ASN A 398 14.19 -43.07 19.77
N VAL A 399 14.20 -42.82 18.45
CA VAL A 399 13.05 -43.07 17.56
C VAL A 399 13.28 -44.17 16.53
N ASP A 400 14.48 -44.77 16.44
CA ASP A 400 14.76 -45.86 15.48
C ASP A 400 13.81 -47.05 15.68
N GLU A 401 13.54 -47.42 16.94
CA GLU A 401 12.66 -48.55 17.29
C GLU A 401 11.17 -48.28 17.09
N LYS A 402 10.80 -47.05 16.72
CA LYS A 402 9.39 -46.61 16.67
C LYS A 402 8.81 -46.50 15.26
N PHE A 403 9.61 -46.68 14.23
CA PHE A 403 9.11 -46.74 12.85
C PHE A 403 8.62 -48.17 12.54
N PRO A 404 7.46 -48.35 11.88
CA PRO A 404 6.93 -49.68 11.55
C PRO A 404 7.83 -50.53 10.65
N LEU A 405 8.76 -49.88 9.93
CA LEU A 405 9.72 -50.52 9.04
C LEU A 405 11.13 -50.04 9.43
N PRO A 406 11.94 -50.87 10.12
CA PRO A 406 13.34 -50.54 10.37
C PRO A 406 14.09 -50.53 9.04
N GLN A 407 14.33 -49.33 8.49
CA GLN A 407 15.25 -49.12 7.38
C GLN A 407 16.64 -48.78 7.94
N GLU A 408 17.70 -49.08 7.19
CA GLU A 408 19.07 -48.81 7.63
C GLU A 408 19.24 -47.30 7.92
N SER A 409 19.31 -46.98 9.21
CA SER A 409 19.48 -45.64 9.81
C SER A 409 18.47 -44.57 9.37
N ASN A 410 17.40 -44.40 10.15
CA ASN A 410 16.45 -43.30 9.98
C ASN A 410 17.05 -41.99 10.50
N TYR A 411 17.74 -41.27 9.61
CA TYR A 411 18.26 -39.94 9.92
C TYR A 411 17.12 -38.90 9.93
N ILE A 412 16.87 -38.31 11.10
CA ILE A 412 15.92 -37.21 11.26
C ILE A 412 16.47 -35.98 10.53
N ARG A 413 15.64 -35.37 9.69
CA ARG A 413 15.96 -34.17 8.90
C ARG A 413 15.23 -32.93 9.35
N ALA A 414 14.02 -33.07 9.86
CA ALA A 414 13.28 -31.95 10.44
C ALA A 414 12.55 -32.36 11.72
N ILE A 415 12.38 -31.38 12.60
CA ILE A 415 11.60 -31.44 13.83
C ILE A 415 10.71 -30.20 13.85
N HIS A 416 9.44 -30.38 14.20
CA HIS A 416 8.48 -29.30 14.44
C HIS A 416 7.81 -29.57 15.78
N VAL A 417 7.95 -28.67 16.74
CA VAL A 417 7.35 -28.84 18.07
C VAL A 417 5.93 -28.29 18.03
N LEU A 418 4.95 -29.18 18.21
CA LEU A 418 3.52 -28.84 18.12
C LEU A 418 3.01 -28.25 19.43
N ASN A 419 3.48 -28.82 20.55
CA ASN A 419 3.24 -28.32 21.90
C ASN A 419 4.33 -28.86 22.84
N ARG A 420 4.21 -28.61 24.15
CA ARG A 420 5.20 -29.01 25.15
C ARG A 420 5.59 -30.48 25.09
N ASN A 421 4.65 -31.35 24.74
CA ASN A 421 4.80 -32.80 24.84
C ASN A 421 4.78 -33.49 23.48
N GLU A 422 4.43 -32.81 22.39
CA GLU A 422 4.24 -33.43 21.08
C GLU A 422 5.15 -32.80 20.04
N ILE A 423 5.86 -33.67 19.32
CA ILE A 423 6.76 -33.29 18.25
C ILE A 423 6.37 -34.03 16.97
N PHE A 424 6.54 -33.35 15.84
CA PHE A 424 6.46 -33.92 14.50
C PHE A 424 7.88 -34.10 13.95
N LEU A 425 8.19 -35.29 13.45
CA LEU A 425 9.50 -35.64 12.91
C LEU A 425 9.38 -36.08 11.46
N SER A 426 10.39 -35.77 10.63
CA SER A 426 10.54 -36.34 9.30
C SER A 426 11.97 -36.84 9.05
N ASP A 427 12.07 -38.00 8.38
CA ASP A 427 13.33 -38.63 8.01
C ASP A 427 13.77 -38.27 6.58
N VAL A 428 14.90 -38.85 6.13
CA VAL A 428 15.43 -38.71 4.77
C VAL A 428 14.57 -39.34 3.67
N TYR A 429 13.65 -40.25 4.03
CA TYR A 429 12.82 -41.02 3.11
C TYR A 429 11.38 -40.48 3.03
N GLY A 430 11.07 -39.38 3.73
CA GLY A 430 9.74 -38.79 3.83
C GLY A 430 8.79 -39.55 4.75
N SER A 431 9.30 -40.45 5.59
CA SER A 431 8.52 -41.06 6.66
C SER A 431 8.42 -40.05 7.81
N CYS A 432 7.20 -39.74 8.20
CA CYS A 432 6.91 -38.75 9.23
C CYS A 432 6.14 -39.37 10.39
N MET A 433 6.38 -38.88 11.60
CA MET A 433 5.69 -39.35 12.80
C MET A 433 5.37 -38.21 13.76
N VAL A 434 4.25 -38.35 14.48
CA VAL A 434 3.91 -37.53 15.64
C VAL A 434 4.15 -38.34 16.89
N VAL A 435 4.95 -37.83 17.82
CA VAL A 435 5.33 -38.55 19.04
C VAL A 435 5.06 -37.68 20.25
N ASN A 436 4.44 -38.28 21.27
CA ASN A 436 4.41 -37.71 22.60
C ASN A 436 5.74 -38.03 23.30
N VAL A 437 6.54 -37.02 23.64
CA VAL A 437 7.89 -37.21 24.18
C VAL A 437 7.90 -37.72 25.62
N GLU A 438 6.86 -37.42 26.40
CA GLU A 438 6.76 -37.84 27.81
C GLU A 438 6.32 -39.30 27.91
N SER A 439 5.21 -39.66 27.25
CA SER A 439 4.72 -41.04 27.24
C SER A 439 5.50 -41.95 26.29
N LYS A 440 6.32 -41.36 25.41
CA LYS A 440 7.07 -42.04 24.35
C LYS A 440 6.16 -42.77 23.35
N VAL A 441 4.89 -42.41 23.26
CA VAL A 441 3.90 -43.05 22.36
C VAL A 441 3.86 -42.34 21.00
N VAL A 442 3.84 -43.11 19.91
CA VAL A 442 3.57 -42.61 18.55
C VAL A 442 2.06 -42.41 18.40
N LYS A 443 1.66 -41.22 17.92
CA LYS A 443 0.25 -40.85 17.71
C LYS A 443 -0.22 -40.96 16.26
N ASN A 444 0.65 -40.63 15.31
CA ASN A 444 0.33 -40.67 13.89
C ASN A 444 1.59 -40.98 13.05
N LEU A 445 1.35 -41.54 11.86
CA LEU A 445 2.37 -41.86 10.87
C LEU A 445 1.92 -41.38 9.48
N PHE A 446 2.77 -40.59 8.82
CA PHE A 446 2.50 -40.04 7.48
C PHE A 446 3.62 -40.38 6.52
N LYS A 447 3.30 -40.55 5.23
CA LYS A 447 4.29 -40.67 4.16
C LYS A 447 4.20 -39.49 3.22
N ILE A 448 5.32 -38.79 3.05
CA ILE A 448 5.50 -37.83 1.97
C ILE A 448 5.83 -38.60 0.69
N PRO A 449 5.13 -38.34 -0.43
CA PRO A 449 5.45 -38.95 -1.71
C PRO A 449 6.92 -38.75 -2.12
N LYS A 450 7.50 -39.72 -2.83
CA LYS A 450 8.91 -39.71 -3.20
C LYS A 450 9.28 -38.42 -3.95
N SER A 451 10.26 -37.70 -3.43
CA SER A 451 10.84 -36.50 -4.03
C SER A 451 12.36 -36.47 -3.77
N ILE A 452 13.06 -35.47 -4.33
CA ILE A 452 14.53 -35.32 -4.15
C ILE A 452 14.86 -35.02 -2.68
N GLU A 453 14.00 -34.25 -2.01
CA GLU A 453 14.18 -33.81 -0.62
C GLU A 453 12.86 -33.91 0.15
N PRO A 454 12.43 -35.13 0.53
CA PRO A 454 11.08 -35.39 1.02
C PRO A 454 10.92 -35.10 2.53
N TRP A 455 11.70 -34.18 3.10
CA TRP A 455 11.57 -33.80 4.52
C TRP A 455 10.83 -32.48 4.68
N THR A 456 10.24 -32.30 5.86
CA THR A 456 9.26 -31.25 6.12
C THR A 456 9.87 -29.88 6.39
N THR A 457 9.21 -28.82 5.91
CA THR A 457 9.58 -27.43 6.20
C THR A 457 8.60 -26.73 7.13
N SER A 458 7.33 -27.12 7.11
CA SER A 458 6.30 -26.61 8.02
C SER A 458 5.16 -27.62 8.13
N VAL A 459 4.50 -27.65 9.29
CA VAL A 459 3.40 -28.57 9.60
C VAL A 459 2.37 -27.82 10.45
N GLU A 460 1.08 -28.02 10.15
CA GLU A 460 -0.04 -27.49 10.92
C GLU A 460 -1.15 -28.57 11.03
N LYS A 461 -1.78 -28.68 12.20
CA LYS A 461 -2.97 -29.52 12.43
C LYS A 461 -4.20 -28.61 12.54
N ILE A 462 -5.26 -28.94 11.79
CA ILE A 462 -6.54 -28.22 11.84
C ILE A 462 -7.64 -29.27 12.00
N ASP A 463 -8.22 -29.34 13.21
CA ASP A 463 -9.19 -30.36 13.59
C ASP A 463 -8.74 -31.78 13.18
N ASP A 464 -9.44 -32.38 12.22
CA ASP A 464 -9.21 -33.72 11.67
C ASP A 464 -8.29 -33.72 10.44
N TYR A 465 -7.54 -32.66 10.18
CA TYR A 465 -6.67 -32.54 9.01
C TYR A 465 -5.25 -32.17 9.40
N TRP A 466 -4.28 -32.72 8.66
CA TRP A 466 -2.88 -32.32 8.73
C TRP A 466 -2.46 -31.70 7.41
N ILE A 467 -1.78 -30.56 7.52
CA ILE A 467 -1.21 -29.86 6.38
C ILE A 467 0.30 -29.88 6.54
N ILE A 468 0.98 -30.54 5.61
CA ILE A 468 2.41 -30.80 5.68
C ILE A 468 3.06 -30.24 4.42
N ALA A 469 4.12 -29.45 4.57
CA ALA A 469 4.92 -28.96 3.45
C ALA A 469 6.28 -29.67 3.36
N ASP A 470 6.77 -29.89 2.15
CA ASP A 470 8.12 -30.39 1.87
C ASP A 470 9.08 -29.31 1.36
N ARG A 471 10.38 -29.64 1.38
CA ARG A 471 11.46 -28.75 0.92
C ARG A 471 11.41 -28.43 -0.57
N VAL A 472 10.75 -29.27 -1.38
CA VAL A 472 10.60 -29.07 -2.83
C VAL A 472 9.45 -28.10 -3.15
N GLY A 473 8.72 -27.62 -2.13
CA GLY A 473 7.66 -26.62 -2.26
C GLY A 473 6.25 -27.20 -2.40
N SER A 474 6.08 -28.50 -2.22
CA SER A 474 4.75 -29.12 -2.25
C SER A 474 4.06 -29.01 -0.89
N LEU A 475 2.75 -28.80 -0.92
CA LEU A 475 1.86 -28.85 0.24
C LEU A 475 0.95 -30.07 0.12
N TYR A 476 0.80 -30.80 1.22
CA TYR A 476 0.05 -32.04 1.28
C TYR A 476 -1.03 -31.93 2.33
N LEU A 477 -2.25 -32.37 1.99
CA LEU A 477 -3.36 -32.51 2.91
C LEU A 477 -3.51 -33.99 3.28
N TYR A 478 -3.64 -34.28 4.58
CA TYR A 478 -3.95 -35.59 5.11
C TYR A 478 -5.19 -35.51 6.00
N ARG A 479 -5.93 -36.61 6.10
CA ARG A 479 -7.01 -36.77 7.07
C ARG A 479 -6.44 -37.47 8.29
N ASN A 480 -6.71 -36.94 9.48
CA ASN A 480 -6.27 -37.51 10.74
C ASN A 480 -6.96 -38.85 10.97
N ASP A 481 -6.17 -39.91 11.02
CA ASP A 481 -6.60 -41.22 11.51
C ASP A 481 -5.66 -41.65 12.64
N GLU A 482 -6.15 -41.67 13.88
CA GLU A 482 -5.36 -42.06 15.05
C GLU A 482 -5.51 -43.56 15.37
N ASN A 483 -6.37 -44.29 14.63
CA ASN A 483 -6.73 -45.67 14.95
C ASN A 483 -5.84 -46.72 14.25
N ASP A 484 -5.16 -46.35 13.16
CA ASP A 484 -4.22 -47.24 12.45
C ASP A 484 -2.77 -46.70 12.49
N LEU A 485 -1.95 -47.31 13.35
CA LEU A 485 -0.50 -47.07 13.44
C LEU A 485 0.32 -48.18 12.77
N SER A 486 -0.33 -49.14 12.10
CA SER A 486 0.35 -50.23 11.41
C SER A 486 0.88 -49.80 10.04
N THR A 487 0.28 -48.78 9.43
CA THR A 487 0.67 -48.27 8.11
C THR A 487 0.87 -46.75 8.10
N PHE A 488 1.59 -46.24 7.10
CA PHE A 488 1.72 -44.80 6.90
C PHE A 488 0.52 -44.25 6.12
N GLN A 489 -0.04 -43.15 6.60
CA GLN A 489 -1.10 -42.43 5.89
C GLN A 489 -0.54 -41.74 4.64
N MET A 490 -1.28 -41.84 3.54
CA MET A 490 -0.99 -41.15 2.27
C MET A 490 -1.77 -39.84 2.18
N PRO A 491 -1.25 -38.83 1.45
CA PRO A 491 -1.96 -37.56 1.32
C PRO A 491 -3.23 -37.72 0.48
N ILE A 492 -4.30 -37.07 0.90
CA ILE A 492 -5.57 -36.99 0.15
C ILE A 492 -5.52 -35.94 -0.97
N GLN A 493 -4.60 -34.97 -0.87
CA GLN A 493 -4.36 -33.97 -1.91
C GLN A 493 -2.91 -33.51 -1.89
N LYS A 494 -2.39 -33.14 -3.07
CA LYS A 494 -1.08 -32.51 -3.25
C LYS A 494 -1.22 -31.22 -4.06
N LEU A 495 -0.74 -30.11 -3.51
CA LEU A 495 -0.49 -28.86 -4.24
C LEU A 495 1.02 -28.75 -4.52
N SER A 496 1.42 -28.88 -5.78
CA SER A 496 2.84 -28.91 -6.15
C SER A 496 3.42 -27.50 -6.27
N LYS A 497 4.59 -27.26 -5.64
CA LYS A 497 5.37 -26.02 -5.77
C LYS A 497 4.57 -24.75 -5.48
N LEU A 498 3.77 -24.78 -4.41
CA LEU A 498 2.87 -23.69 -4.05
C LEU A 498 3.60 -22.35 -3.95
N HIS A 499 4.82 -22.32 -3.40
CA HIS A 499 5.69 -21.13 -3.36
C HIS A 499 7.00 -21.32 -4.16
N GLY A 500 6.92 -22.00 -5.30
CA GLY A 500 8.08 -22.33 -6.13
C GLY A 500 8.88 -23.51 -5.60
N LEU A 501 10.19 -23.55 -5.92
CA LEU A 501 11.08 -24.69 -5.66
C LEU A 501 11.72 -24.69 -4.27
N THR A 502 11.56 -23.61 -3.51
CA THR A 502 12.30 -23.32 -2.27
C THR A 502 11.50 -23.59 -1.00
N GLY A 503 10.43 -24.39 -1.09
CA GLY A 503 9.61 -24.78 0.06
C GLY A 503 8.55 -23.74 0.47
N VAL A 504 7.53 -24.23 1.17
CA VAL A 504 6.65 -23.40 2.02
C VAL A 504 7.38 -23.19 3.35
N THR A 505 7.49 -21.95 3.84
CA THR A 505 8.25 -21.65 5.06
C THR A 505 7.40 -21.62 6.31
N THR A 506 6.12 -21.26 6.21
CA THR A 506 5.19 -21.29 7.33
C THR A 506 3.79 -21.62 6.84
N ILE A 507 3.07 -22.43 7.60
CA ILE A 507 1.64 -22.71 7.47
C ILE A 507 0.98 -22.22 8.75
N ARG A 508 -0.14 -21.51 8.63
CA ARG A 508 -0.90 -21.02 9.77
C ARG A 508 -2.39 -21.16 9.50
N SER A 509 -3.09 -21.79 10.42
CA SER A 509 -4.55 -21.83 10.43
C SER A 509 -5.16 -20.47 10.79
N MET A 510 -6.31 -20.16 10.20
CA MET A 510 -7.13 -19.00 10.49
C MET A 510 -8.57 -19.46 10.76
N ASP A 511 -9.40 -18.54 11.25
CA ASP A 511 -10.83 -18.78 11.41
C ASP A 511 -11.52 -19.17 10.09
N ASN A 512 -12.62 -19.92 10.20
CA ASN A 512 -13.49 -20.31 9.08
C ASN A 512 -12.78 -21.13 7.97
N ASP A 513 -11.94 -22.09 8.34
CA ASP A 513 -11.28 -23.03 7.42
C ASP A 513 -10.27 -22.39 6.45
N PHE A 514 -9.81 -21.17 6.72
CA PHE A 514 -8.76 -20.53 5.93
C PHE A 514 -7.37 -20.85 6.45
N ILE A 515 -6.40 -20.95 5.55
CA ILE A 515 -5.00 -21.23 5.85
C ILE A 515 -4.13 -20.21 5.13
N LYS A 516 -3.18 -19.61 5.85
CA LYS A 516 -2.13 -18.79 5.25
C LYS A 516 -0.85 -19.59 5.13
N THR A 517 -0.25 -19.55 3.94
CA THR A 517 1.06 -20.10 3.66
C THR A 517 2.01 -19.00 3.21
N THR A 518 3.27 -19.09 3.62
CA THR A 518 4.34 -18.21 3.14
C THR A 518 5.43 -19.00 2.47
N GLY A 519 6.23 -18.32 1.64
CA GLY A 519 7.39 -18.93 1.05
C GLY A 519 8.47 -17.96 0.65
N ASN A 520 9.56 -18.54 0.17
CA ASN A 520 10.77 -17.85 -0.27
C ASN A 520 10.59 -17.13 -1.63
N ASP A 521 9.36 -17.05 -2.14
CA ASP A 521 8.97 -16.25 -3.30
C ASP A 521 8.44 -14.86 -2.92
N GLY A 522 8.48 -14.51 -1.63
CA GLY A 522 8.04 -13.22 -1.10
C GLY A 522 6.52 -13.05 -1.08
N THR A 523 5.77 -14.15 -1.23
CA THR A 523 4.31 -14.13 -1.28
C THR A 523 3.67 -14.81 -0.07
N ILE A 524 2.49 -14.32 0.28
CA ILE A 524 1.56 -14.95 1.22
C ILE A 524 0.38 -15.45 0.39
N LYS A 525 0.05 -16.73 0.52
CA LYS A 525 -1.09 -17.35 -0.17
C LYS A 525 -2.14 -17.76 0.85
N THR A 526 -3.39 -17.47 0.55
CA THR A 526 -4.53 -17.89 1.36
C THR A 526 -5.25 -19.02 0.65
N LEU A 527 -5.43 -20.12 1.37
CA LEU A 527 -6.16 -21.31 0.93
C LEU A 527 -7.42 -21.47 1.78
N HIS A 528 -8.44 -22.12 1.24
CA HIS A 528 -9.65 -22.52 1.97
C HIS A 528 -9.76 -24.04 1.98
N LEU A 529 -9.95 -24.62 3.16
CA LEU A 529 -10.20 -26.04 3.33
C LEU A 529 -11.68 -26.33 3.18
N ASN A 530 -12.06 -26.85 2.02
CA ASN A 530 -13.41 -27.32 1.77
C ASN A 530 -13.63 -28.66 2.45
N ARG A 531 -14.29 -28.66 3.62
CA ARG A 531 -14.56 -29.88 4.40
C ARG A 531 -15.50 -30.87 3.70
N LYS A 532 -16.33 -30.42 2.74
CA LYS A 532 -17.24 -31.31 2.00
C LYS A 532 -16.51 -32.14 0.96
N THR A 533 -15.55 -31.54 0.27
CA THR A 533 -14.73 -32.21 -0.76
C THR A 533 -13.41 -32.73 -0.20
N SER A 534 -13.04 -32.35 1.03
CA SER A 534 -11.74 -32.59 1.66
C SER A 534 -10.58 -32.11 0.79
N GLN A 535 -10.69 -30.88 0.25
CA GLN A 535 -9.69 -30.26 -0.61
C GLN A 535 -9.36 -28.83 -0.17
N LEU A 536 -8.09 -28.45 -0.34
CA LEU A 536 -7.58 -27.10 -0.28
C LEU A 536 -7.80 -26.40 -1.63
N GLU A 537 -8.45 -25.24 -1.59
CA GLU A 537 -8.69 -24.37 -2.73
C GLU A 537 -7.88 -23.08 -2.59
N PHE A 538 -7.17 -22.69 -3.65
CA PHE A 538 -6.45 -21.42 -3.67
C PHE A 538 -7.44 -20.24 -3.76
N CYS A 539 -7.30 -19.26 -2.86
CA CYS A 539 -8.20 -18.11 -2.78
C CYS A 539 -7.51 -16.81 -3.19
N GLN A 540 -6.37 -16.49 -2.57
CA GLN A 540 -5.75 -15.17 -2.68
C GLN A 540 -4.21 -15.25 -2.66
N LEU A 541 -3.57 -14.34 -3.40
CA LEU A 541 -2.13 -14.07 -3.33
C LEU A 541 -1.88 -12.61 -2.91
N GLU A 542 -1.04 -12.45 -1.89
CA GLU A 542 -0.51 -11.17 -1.46
C GLU A 542 1.01 -11.15 -1.68
N ARG A 543 1.51 -10.10 -2.32
CA ARG A 543 2.95 -9.87 -2.49
C ARG A 543 3.44 -8.96 -1.36
N THR A 544 4.57 -9.30 -0.77
CA THR A 544 5.18 -8.52 0.31
C THR A 544 6.41 -7.75 -0.19
N HIS A 545 6.91 -6.82 0.62
CA HIS A 545 8.23 -6.20 0.41
C HIS A 545 9.39 -7.03 0.97
N VAL A 546 9.12 -8.25 1.44
CA VAL A 546 10.13 -9.20 1.92
C VAL A 546 10.37 -10.22 0.81
N HIS A 547 11.56 -10.22 0.23
CA HIS A 547 11.91 -11.11 -0.88
C HIS A 547 11.94 -12.58 -0.45
N PHE A 548 12.47 -12.86 0.75
CA PHE A 548 12.57 -14.21 1.30
C PHE A 548 11.91 -14.28 2.68
N ILE A 549 10.68 -14.79 2.75
CA ILE A 549 9.94 -14.95 4.00
C ILE A 549 10.37 -16.25 4.68
N GLU A 550 10.94 -16.18 5.87
CA GLU A 550 11.48 -17.34 6.58
C GLU A 550 10.61 -17.76 7.79
N LYS A 551 10.09 -16.81 8.57
CA LYS A 551 9.28 -17.11 9.77
C LYS A 551 8.15 -16.11 9.96
N ILE A 552 7.04 -16.55 10.55
CA ILE A 552 6.02 -15.69 11.16
C ILE A 552 6.08 -15.89 12.67
N ARG A 553 6.12 -14.79 13.45
CA ARG A 553 6.02 -14.83 14.91
C ARG A 553 4.93 -13.88 15.39
N GLU A 554 4.37 -14.20 16.55
CA GLU A 554 3.44 -13.31 17.24
C GLU A 554 4.12 -12.61 18.40
N TYR A 555 3.94 -11.29 18.45
CA TYR A 555 4.38 -10.43 19.53
C TYR A 555 3.18 -9.58 19.95
N ASN A 556 2.77 -9.65 21.22
CA ASN A 556 1.65 -8.89 21.78
C ASN A 556 0.36 -9.01 20.93
N ASP A 557 -0.03 -10.25 20.59
CA ASP A 557 -1.20 -10.58 19.75
C ASP A 557 -1.16 -10.03 18.31
N GLU A 558 0.00 -9.55 17.86
CA GLU A 558 0.23 -9.07 16.50
C GLU A 558 1.22 -9.97 15.76
N SER A 559 0.93 -10.26 14.49
CA SER A 559 1.75 -11.12 13.65
C SER A 559 2.81 -10.32 12.89
N TYR A 560 4.08 -10.75 12.99
CA TYR A 560 5.22 -10.16 12.29
C TYR A 560 5.86 -11.18 11.37
N ILE A 561 6.17 -10.74 10.16
CA ILE A 561 6.88 -11.52 9.15
C ILE A 561 8.36 -11.20 9.26
N HIS A 562 9.17 -12.24 9.38
CA HIS A 562 10.62 -12.16 9.41
C HIS A 562 11.21 -12.78 8.16
N GLY A 563 12.16 -12.09 7.57
CA GLY A 563 12.80 -12.55 6.36
C GLY A 563 14.00 -11.73 5.97
N PHE A 564 14.36 -11.81 4.69
CA PHE A 564 15.54 -11.15 4.17
C PHE A 564 15.28 -10.47 2.84
N ASN A 565 15.91 -9.31 2.69
CA ASN A 565 16.12 -8.62 1.42
C ASN A 565 17.62 -8.60 1.16
N ASP A 566 18.09 -9.51 0.31
CA ASP A 566 19.51 -9.73 0.02
C ASP A 566 20.37 -9.95 1.27
N ASN A 567 21.10 -8.91 1.69
CA ASN A 567 22.03 -8.92 2.81
C ASN A 567 21.42 -8.38 4.11
N PHE A 568 20.14 -8.02 4.11
CA PHE A 568 19.46 -7.40 5.22
C PHE A 568 18.42 -8.33 5.82
N PHE A 569 18.42 -8.43 7.14
CA PHE A 569 17.30 -8.97 7.90
C PHE A 569 16.18 -7.93 7.92
N VAL A 570 14.94 -8.37 7.72
CA VAL A 570 13.77 -7.51 7.61
C VAL A 570 12.67 -8.02 8.53
N MET A 571 12.08 -7.12 9.30
CA MET A 571 10.80 -7.31 9.98
C MET A 571 9.71 -6.53 9.27
N TYR A 572 8.64 -7.22 8.90
CA TYR A 572 7.55 -6.68 8.10
C TYR A 572 6.20 -6.92 8.78
N LYS A 573 5.34 -5.91 8.74
CA LYS A 573 3.96 -5.98 9.23
C LYS A 573 3.12 -4.94 8.50
N ASP A 574 1.86 -5.27 8.23
CA ASP A 574 0.87 -4.34 7.65
C ASP A 574 1.35 -3.60 6.38
N ARG A 575 2.13 -4.27 5.53
CA ARG A 575 2.75 -3.72 4.31
C ARG A 575 3.91 -2.76 4.51
N GLU A 576 4.40 -2.64 5.74
CA GLU A 576 5.49 -1.74 6.09
C GLU A 576 6.69 -2.54 6.59
N ILE A 577 7.90 -2.08 6.25
CA ILE A 577 9.14 -2.60 6.83
C ILE A 577 9.35 -1.86 8.14
N ILE A 578 9.13 -2.58 9.24
CA ILE A 578 9.21 -2.08 10.62
C ILE A 578 10.67 -1.89 11.04
N TYR A 579 11.53 -2.80 10.60
CA TYR A 579 12.95 -2.82 10.92
C TYR A 579 13.77 -3.52 9.83
N GLU A 580 14.96 -3.00 9.57
CA GLU A 580 15.92 -3.55 8.63
C GLU A 580 17.33 -3.47 9.23
N HIS A 581 18.12 -4.54 9.13
CA HIS A 581 19.49 -4.57 9.64
C HIS A 581 20.43 -5.41 8.75
N LYS A 582 21.62 -4.88 8.46
CA LYS A 582 22.60 -5.53 7.60
C LYS A 582 23.34 -6.66 8.32
N CYS A 583 22.86 -7.88 8.14
CA CYS A 583 23.47 -9.08 8.74
C CYS A 583 24.26 -9.94 7.73
N GLY A 584 24.22 -9.57 6.43
CA GLY A 584 24.88 -10.20 5.28
C GLY A 584 24.09 -11.34 4.61
N GLY A 585 22.82 -11.53 4.96
CA GLY A 585 21.87 -12.36 4.22
C GLY A 585 21.46 -13.70 4.88
N ARG A 586 20.48 -14.35 4.24
CA ARG A 586 19.68 -15.46 4.80
C ARG A 586 20.42 -16.76 5.09
N HIS A 587 21.55 -17.00 4.44
CA HIS A 587 22.26 -18.28 4.51
C HIS A 587 23.05 -18.50 5.82
N ARG A 588 22.92 -17.57 6.76
CA ARG A 588 23.55 -17.67 8.08
C ARG A 588 22.52 -18.04 9.11
N HIS A 589 22.97 -18.59 10.23
CA HIS A 589 22.06 -18.93 11.30
C HIS A 589 21.70 -17.69 12.10
N TRP A 590 20.42 -17.54 12.43
CA TRP A 590 19.87 -16.38 13.09
C TRP A 590 18.62 -16.76 13.87
N ASP A 591 18.30 -15.96 14.88
CA ASP A 591 16.99 -15.99 15.50
C ASP A 591 16.63 -14.63 16.10
N VAL A 592 15.35 -14.43 16.41
CA VAL A 592 14.83 -13.15 16.92
C VAL A 592 13.80 -13.40 17.98
N THR A 593 13.82 -12.63 19.07
CA THR A 593 12.85 -12.77 20.16
C THR A 593 12.46 -11.42 20.75
N LEU A 594 11.34 -11.41 21.48
CA LEU A 594 10.88 -10.28 22.26
C LEU A 594 11.37 -10.46 23.70
N ILE A 595 12.17 -9.52 24.21
CA ILE A 595 12.71 -9.60 25.57
C ILE A 595 11.74 -8.99 26.58
N ASN A 596 11.15 -7.84 26.26
CA ASN A 596 10.17 -7.17 27.11
C ASN A 596 8.87 -6.96 26.33
N LYS A 597 7.78 -7.57 26.81
CA LYS A 597 6.44 -7.44 26.24
C LYS A 597 5.91 -6.01 26.36
N ASP A 598 6.15 -5.36 27.49
CA ASP A 598 5.59 -4.03 27.79
C ASP A 598 6.23 -2.93 26.92
N ASP A 599 7.55 -2.97 26.76
CA ASP A 599 8.28 -1.95 25.98
C ASP A 599 8.38 -2.26 24.48
N CYS A 600 7.94 -3.46 24.06
CA CYS A 600 8.13 -4.00 22.72
C CYS A 600 9.62 -4.06 22.30
N LYS A 601 10.51 -4.44 23.23
CA LYS A 601 11.95 -4.54 22.98
C LYS A 601 12.30 -5.88 22.34
N VAL A 602 12.92 -5.84 21.17
CA VAL A 602 13.30 -7.01 20.36
C VAL A 602 14.81 -7.19 20.37
N GLN A 603 15.24 -8.44 20.37
CA GLN A 603 16.64 -8.82 20.20
C GLN A 603 16.77 -9.77 19.01
N PHE A 604 17.68 -9.42 18.11
CA PHE A 604 18.02 -10.18 16.93
C PHE A 604 19.46 -10.68 17.06
N ALA A 605 19.66 -11.99 16.93
CA ALA A 605 20.98 -12.60 16.96
C ALA A 605 21.28 -13.31 15.63
N TYR A 606 22.52 -13.20 15.16
CA TYR A 606 22.97 -13.87 13.95
C TYR A 606 24.45 -14.22 14.01
N ILE A 607 24.84 -15.24 13.24
CA ILE A 607 26.24 -15.62 13.09
C ILE A 607 26.83 -14.87 11.90
N TYR A 608 27.91 -14.12 12.11
CA TYR A 608 28.67 -13.49 11.04
C TYR A 608 30.16 -13.60 11.33
N LYS A 609 30.97 -13.95 10.31
CA LYS A 609 32.42 -14.19 10.44
C LYS A 609 32.79 -15.09 11.66
N LYS A 610 32.02 -16.15 11.89
CA LYS A 610 32.16 -17.11 13.00
C LYS A 610 32.03 -16.49 14.40
N GLN A 611 31.26 -15.42 14.54
CA GLN A 611 30.96 -14.79 15.83
C GLN A 611 29.46 -14.56 15.96
N VAL A 612 28.98 -14.46 17.20
CA VAL A 612 27.58 -14.15 17.50
C VAL A 612 27.44 -12.63 17.55
N HIS A 613 26.53 -12.09 16.77
CA HIS A 613 26.20 -10.67 16.76
C HIS A 613 24.78 -10.51 17.30
N CYS A 614 24.60 -9.60 18.24
CA CYS A 614 23.32 -9.31 18.85
C CYS A 614 22.96 -7.84 18.61
N VAL A 615 21.70 -7.61 18.25
CA VAL A 615 21.17 -6.27 18.01
C VAL A 615 19.90 -6.10 18.79
N GLU A 616 19.83 -5.05 19.59
CA GLU A 616 18.65 -4.68 20.36
C GLU A 616 18.03 -3.41 19.80
N PHE A 617 16.72 -3.47 19.56
CA PHE A 617 15.93 -2.36 19.05
C PHE A 617 14.49 -2.43 19.60
N TYR A 618 13.76 -1.34 19.49
CA TYR A 618 12.35 -1.29 19.85
C TYR A 618 11.47 -1.43 18.61
N LEU A 619 10.37 -2.18 18.73
CA LEU A 619 9.27 -2.03 17.79
C LEU A 619 8.62 -0.68 18.06
N ASN A 620 8.61 0.16 17.03
CA ASN A 620 7.84 1.39 17.05
C ASN A 620 6.47 1.06 16.47
N ASN A 621 5.41 1.19 17.27
CA ASN A 621 4.06 1.11 16.74
C ASN A 621 3.81 2.41 15.96
N PHE A 622 3.62 2.29 14.64
CA PHE A 622 3.33 3.39 13.71
C PHE A 622 1.93 3.98 13.91
N LYS A 623 1.54 4.25 15.15
CA LYS A 623 0.23 4.78 15.50
C LYS A 623 0.42 6.18 16.03
N ILE A 624 0.04 7.17 15.23
CA ILE A 624 -0.68 8.31 15.82
C ILE A 624 -1.89 7.70 16.48
N ASP A 625 -2.30 8.17 17.65
CA ASP A 625 -3.58 7.83 18.24
C ASP A 625 -4.68 8.12 17.20
N THR A 626 -4.97 7.15 16.36
CA THR A 626 -6.10 7.15 15.47
C THR A 626 -7.29 7.23 16.41
N PRO A 627 -8.26 8.11 16.15
CA PRO A 627 -9.48 8.15 16.93
C PRO A 627 -10.00 6.71 17.12
N ILE A 628 -10.54 6.36 18.30
CA ILE A 628 -11.15 5.03 18.53
C ILE A 628 -12.15 4.66 17.41
N ASN A 629 -12.73 5.67 16.76
CA ASN A 629 -13.70 5.54 15.68
C ASN A 629 -13.09 5.40 14.28
N ASP A 630 -11.78 5.62 14.10
CA ASP A 630 -11.09 5.28 12.86
C ASP A 630 -10.69 3.80 12.88
N LYS A 631 -11.72 2.93 12.91
CA LYS A 631 -11.58 1.48 12.69
C LYS A 631 -11.22 1.17 11.23
N SER A 632 -10.98 2.18 10.40
CA SER A 632 -10.63 2.00 8.99
C SER A 632 -9.17 1.54 8.87
N ASN A 633 -8.96 0.22 8.87
CA ASN A 633 -7.69 -0.41 8.53
C ASN A 633 -7.41 -0.35 7.01
N ILE A 634 -7.83 0.72 6.34
CA ILE A 634 -7.76 0.82 4.89
C ILE A 634 -6.54 1.59 4.46
N ILE A 635 -5.76 0.89 3.65
CA ILE A 635 -4.70 1.45 2.85
C ILE A 635 -5.35 1.79 1.50
N TRP A 636 -5.69 3.07 1.31
CA TRP A 636 -6.15 3.57 0.02
C TRP A 636 -5.02 3.44 -1.03
N HIS A 637 -5.36 3.58 -2.31
CA HIS A 637 -4.37 3.56 -3.39
C HIS A 637 -3.30 4.64 -3.17
N THR A 638 -2.03 4.28 -3.37
CA THR A 638 -0.87 5.20 -3.29
C THR A 638 -0.58 5.88 -4.62
N LYS A 639 -1.29 5.47 -5.68
CA LYS A 639 -1.28 6.03 -7.03
C LYS A 639 -2.72 6.33 -7.47
N PRO A 640 -2.95 7.07 -8.58
CA PRO A 640 -4.29 7.39 -9.05
C PRO A 640 -5.18 6.15 -9.22
N CYS A 641 -6.42 6.26 -8.75
CA CYS A 641 -7.49 5.28 -8.90
C CYS A 641 -8.22 5.54 -10.23
N ASN A 642 -8.08 4.61 -11.18
CA ASN A 642 -8.65 4.76 -12.53
C ASN A 642 -10.12 4.44 -12.60
N VAL A 643 -10.56 3.44 -11.82
CA VAL A 643 -11.92 2.93 -11.88
C VAL A 643 -12.41 2.60 -10.48
N LEU A 644 -13.64 3.02 -10.20
CA LEU A 644 -14.34 2.79 -8.96
C LEU A 644 -15.78 2.37 -9.26
N LYS A 645 -16.27 1.37 -8.54
CA LYS A 645 -17.65 0.92 -8.62
C LYS A 645 -18.20 0.72 -7.22
N VAL A 646 -19.39 1.27 -6.96
CA VAL A 646 -20.13 1.07 -5.72
C VAL A 646 -21.31 0.15 -5.98
N ILE A 647 -21.49 -0.83 -5.11
CA ILE A 647 -22.60 -1.78 -5.12
C ILE A 647 -23.49 -1.46 -3.92
N ASP A 648 -24.45 -0.56 -4.15
CA ASP A 648 -25.25 0.11 -3.11
C ASP A 648 -25.92 -0.84 -2.12
N ASP A 649 -26.57 -1.88 -2.62
CA ASP A 649 -27.35 -2.82 -1.80
C ASP A 649 -26.51 -3.65 -0.81
N SER A 650 -25.22 -3.83 -1.12
CA SER A 650 -24.26 -4.55 -0.29
C SER A 650 -23.31 -3.62 0.48
N GLY A 651 -23.31 -2.33 0.16
CA GLY A 651 -22.35 -1.36 0.71
C GLY A 651 -20.91 -1.70 0.36
N ILE A 652 -20.64 -2.17 -0.86
CA ILE A 652 -19.28 -2.55 -1.29
C ILE A 652 -18.74 -1.54 -2.30
N LEU A 653 -17.56 -1.01 -2.01
CA LEU A 653 -16.72 -0.22 -2.90
C LEU A 653 -15.61 -1.10 -3.49
N ILE A 654 -15.52 -1.13 -4.81
CA ILE A 654 -14.49 -1.84 -5.55
C ILE A 654 -13.69 -0.82 -6.35
N SER A 655 -12.37 -0.81 -6.18
CA SER A 655 -11.50 0.16 -6.84
C SER A 655 -10.25 -0.48 -7.44
N GLY A 656 -9.81 0.05 -8.57
CA GLY A 656 -8.60 -0.36 -9.28
C GLY A 656 -7.79 0.85 -9.72
N GLY A 657 -6.47 0.79 -9.51
CA GLY A 657 -5.57 1.93 -9.73
C GLY A 657 -4.37 1.64 -10.61
N GLU A 658 -3.50 2.65 -10.69
CA GLU A 658 -2.17 2.53 -11.28
C GLU A 658 -1.18 1.75 -10.40
N ASP A 659 -1.50 1.58 -9.12
CA ASP A 659 -0.74 0.73 -8.18
C ASP A 659 -0.95 -0.77 -8.40
N THR A 660 -1.72 -1.15 -9.43
CA THR A 660 -2.00 -2.54 -9.86
C THR A 660 -2.75 -3.39 -8.84
N ILE A 661 -3.40 -2.77 -7.83
CA ILE A 661 -4.14 -3.48 -6.79
C ILE A 661 -5.64 -3.32 -7.07
N LEU A 662 -6.39 -4.43 -6.98
CA LEU A 662 -7.85 -4.41 -6.91
C LEU A 662 -8.28 -4.46 -5.44
N LYS A 663 -9.00 -3.43 -4.97
CA LYS A 663 -9.38 -3.29 -3.56
C LYS A 663 -10.87 -3.50 -3.37
N PHE A 664 -11.23 -4.20 -2.30
CA PHE A 664 -12.60 -4.42 -1.85
C PHE A 664 -12.79 -3.81 -0.47
N THR A 665 -13.70 -2.85 -0.38
CA THR A 665 -13.94 -2.06 0.83
C THR A 665 -15.43 -2.06 1.15
N LYS A 666 -15.80 -2.42 2.37
CA LYS A 666 -17.16 -2.22 2.87
C LYS A 666 -17.34 -0.76 3.30
N ILE A 667 -18.47 -0.18 2.95
CA ILE A 667 -18.89 1.18 3.29
C ILE A 667 -20.08 1.10 4.23
N GLU A 668 -20.01 1.82 5.35
CA GLU A 668 -21.14 1.98 6.29
C GLU A 668 -21.31 3.45 6.64
N MET A 669 -22.55 3.95 6.60
CA MET A 669 -22.87 5.29 7.08
C MET A 669 -22.97 5.28 8.59
N MET A 670 -22.21 6.14 9.26
CA MET A 670 -22.29 6.34 10.71
C MET A 670 -23.37 7.38 11.06
N GLU A 671 -23.86 7.34 12.30
CA GLU A 671 -24.91 8.23 12.81
C GLU A 671 -24.52 9.72 12.75
N ASP A 672 -23.22 10.02 12.85
CA ASP A 672 -22.65 11.37 12.73
C ASP A 672 -22.56 11.86 11.26
N GLY A 673 -22.99 11.04 10.30
CA GLY A 673 -22.93 11.31 8.87
C GLY A 673 -21.56 11.07 8.23
N ASN A 674 -20.58 10.52 8.99
CA ASN A 674 -19.34 10.05 8.43
C ASN A 674 -19.50 8.69 7.76
N VAL A 675 -18.53 8.37 6.90
CA VAL A 675 -18.45 7.10 6.20
C VAL A 675 -17.37 6.26 6.90
N LEU A 676 -17.77 5.12 7.45
CA LEU A 676 -16.85 4.09 7.90
C LEU A 676 -16.46 3.22 6.72
N TYR A 677 -15.17 2.99 6.56
CA TYR A 677 -14.66 2.07 5.57
C TYR A 677 -14.01 0.87 6.28
N THR A 678 -14.33 -0.35 5.84
CA THR A 678 -13.71 -1.58 6.37
C THR A 678 -13.10 -2.40 5.23
N LYS A 679 -11.82 -2.75 5.34
CA LYS A 679 -11.13 -3.56 4.32
C LYS A 679 -11.74 -4.97 4.28
N ILE A 680 -12.11 -5.43 3.09
CA ILE A 680 -12.48 -6.83 2.83
C ILE A 680 -11.25 -7.57 2.30
N ALA A 681 -10.69 -7.12 1.17
CA ALA A 681 -9.53 -7.74 0.54
C ALA A 681 -8.78 -6.77 -0.38
N ASP A 682 -7.53 -7.12 -0.68
CA ASP A 682 -6.70 -6.48 -1.71
C ASP A 682 -6.09 -7.60 -2.57
N ILE A 683 -6.23 -7.50 -3.89
CA ILE A 683 -5.73 -8.49 -4.84
C ILE A 683 -4.60 -7.88 -5.68
N ASN A 684 -3.45 -8.57 -5.70
CA ASN A 684 -2.22 -8.09 -6.34
C ASN A 684 -1.88 -8.89 -7.62
N SER A 685 -2.90 -9.36 -8.34
CA SER A 685 -2.75 -10.26 -9.49
C SER A 685 -2.50 -9.52 -10.80
N HIS A 686 -2.89 -8.25 -10.89
CA HIS A 686 -2.62 -7.42 -12.05
C HIS A 686 -1.13 -7.07 -12.13
N ILE A 687 -0.53 -7.24 -13.31
CA ILE A 687 0.87 -6.85 -13.56
C ILE A 687 1.01 -5.41 -14.06
N SER A 688 -0.12 -4.73 -14.27
CA SER A 688 -0.20 -3.39 -14.83
C SER A 688 -1.43 -2.66 -14.31
N SER A 689 -1.55 -1.38 -14.64
CA SER A 689 -2.67 -0.55 -14.22
C SER A 689 -4.03 -1.14 -14.59
N ILE A 690 -4.96 -1.14 -13.64
CA ILE A 690 -6.35 -1.59 -13.82
C ILE A 690 -7.14 -0.47 -14.48
N LYS A 691 -7.91 -0.80 -15.53
CA LYS A 691 -8.65 0.17 -16.36
C LYS A 691 -10.16 0.06 -16.28
N ALA A 692 -10.69 -1.15 -16.09
CA ALA A 692 -12.13 -1.35 -16.02
C ALA A 692 -12.49 -2.44 -15.00
N ILE A 693 -13.68 -2.31 -14.43
CA ILE A 693 -14.28 -3.26 -13.49
C ILE A 693 -15.73 -3.51 -13.93
N VAL A 694 -16.07 -4.78 -14.14
CA VAL A 694 -17.43 -5.25 -14.43
C VAL A 694 -17.88 -6.15 -13.29
N THR A 695 -19.16 -6.07 -12.91
CA THR A 695 -19.71 -6.85 -11.79
C THR A 695 -21.10 -7.35 -12.12
N TRP A 696 -21.44 -8.55 -11.65
CA TRP A 696 -22.78 -9.13 -11.75
C TRP A 696 -23.03 -10.14 -10.63
N ARG A 697 -24.30 -10.55 -10.46
CA ARG A 697 -24.72 -11.69 -9.63
C ARG A 697 -25.33 -12.77 -10.53
N GLU A 698 -25.20 -14.03 -10.16
CA GLU A 698 -25.73 -15.15 -10.95
C GLU A 698 -27.27 -15.22 -10.92
N ASN A 699 -27.86 -14.93 -9.75
CA ASN A 699 -29.31 -14.87 -9.55
C ASN A 699 -29.66 -13.48 -9.01
N ASP A 700 -30.43 -12.68 -9.76
CA ASP A 700 -30.89 -11.37 -9.30
C ASP A 700 -32.12 -11.47 -8.37
N GLU A 701 -32.86 -12.60 -8.40
CA GLU A 701 -34.12 -12.77 -7.66
C GLU A 701 -33.93 -13.17 -6.19
N GLU A 702 -32.89 -13.95 -5.88
CA GLU A 702 -32.42 -14.16 -4.51
C GLU A 702 -31.16 -13.32 -4.36
N LYS A 703 -31.14 -12.35 -3.43
CA LYS A 703 -29.95 -11.56 -3.10
C LYS A 703 -28.83 -12.48 -2.56
N GLY A 704 -28.20 -13.24 -3.45
CA GLY A 704 -27.10 -14.12 -3.13
C GLY A 704 -25.94 -13.30 -2.60
N ASP A 705 -25.25 -13.81 -1.58
CA ASP A 705 -24.11 -13.13 -0.96
C ASP A 705 -22.85 -13.13 -1.84
N ASP A 706 -22.90 -13.70 -3.04
CA ASP A 706 -21.77 -13.87 -3.92
C ASP A 706 -21.79 -12.85 -5.06
N LEU A 707 -20.71 -12.09 -5.21
CA LEU A 707 -20.53 -11.10 -6.27
C LEU A 707 -19.42 -11.56 -7.21
N ASN A 708 -19.70 -11.59 -8.51
CA ASN A 708 -18.69 -11.86 -9.53
C ASN A 708 -18.13 -10.53 -10.07
N ILE A 709 -16.83 -10.51 -10.32
CA ILE A 709 -16.08 -9.34 -10.76
C ILE A 709 -15.13 -9.75 -11.88
N ILE A 710 -15.10 -8.94 -12.95
CA ILE A 710 -14.05 -8.98 -13.97
C ILE A 710 -13.30 -7.66 -13.90
N SER A 711 -11.98 -7.73 -13.84
CA SER A 711 -11.08 -6.57 -13.86
C SER A 711 -10.11 -6.66 -15.02
N LEU A 712 -9.90 -5.54 -15.71
CA LEU A 712 -9.05 -5.46 -16.90
C LEU A 712 -7.76 -4.69 -16.62
N GLY A 713 -6.63 -5.27 -17.05
CA GLY A 713 -5.29 -4.69 -16.94
C GLY A 713 -4.78 -4.11 -18.26
N SER A 714 -3.87 -3.14 -18.15
CA SER A 714 -3.27 -2.43 -19.30
C SER A 714 -2.32 -3.28 -20.15
N ARG A 715 -1.99 -4.51 -19.77
CA ARG A 715 -1.18 -5.47 -20.54
C ARG A 715 -2.03 -6.62 -21.05
N ALA A 716 -3.20 -6.30 -21.62
CA ALA A 716 -4.19 -7.25 -22.12
C ALA A 716 -4.50 -8.41 -21.14
N GLN A 717 -4.64 -8.08 -19.85
CA GLN A 717 -4.90 -9.03 -18.79
C GLN A 717 -6.37 -8.94 -18.34
N ILE A 718 -7.01 -10.08 -18.09
CA ILE A 718 -8.35 -10.19 -17.55
C ILE A 718 -8.27 -11.06 -16.29
N VAL A 719 -8.72 -10.52 -15.16
CA VAL A 719 -8.80 -11.25 -13.90
C VAL A 719 -10.25 -11.35 -13.48
N MET A 720 -10.76 -12.57 -13.35
CA MET A 720 -12.09 -12.86 -12.82
C MET A 720 -11.97 -13.27 -11.35
N THR A 721 -12.80 -12.65 -10.52
CA THR A 721 -12.75 -12.74 -9.08
C THR A 721 -14.17 -12.90 -8.54
N LYS A 722 -14.34 -13.78 -7.56
CA LYS A 722 -15.60 -13.98 -6.86
C LYS A 722 -15.46 -13.55 -5.40
N VAL A 723 -16.30 -12.63 -4.95
CA VAL A 723 -16.46 -12.32 -3.53
C VAL A 723 -17.47 -13.29 -2.96
N ILE A 724 -17.07 -14.06 -1.95
CA ILE A 724 -17.87 -15.11 -1.31
C ILE A 724 -18.34 -14.58 0.06
N LYS A 725 -19.64 -14.68 0.33
CA LYS A 725 -20.26 -14.24 1.60
C LYS A 725 -19.92 -12.79 1.99
N MET A 726 -19.64 -11.93 1.01
CA MET A 726 -19.19 -10.54 1.21
C MET A 726 -17.98 -10.37 2.17
N LYS A 727 -17.18 -11.43 2.37
CA LYS A 727 -16.05 -11.45 3.32
C LYS A 727 -14.77 -11.98 2.70
N TYR A 728 -14.88 -12.94 1.82
CA TYR A 728 -13.74 -13.65 1.24
C TYR A 728 -13.69 -13.42 -0.25
N VAL A 729 -12.51 -13.55 -0.82
CA VAL A 729 -12.32 -13.33 -2.25
C VAL A 729 -11.52 -14.48 -2.85
N LYS A 730 -12.01 -15.00 -3.97
CA LYS A 730 -11.44 -16.11 -4.72
C LYS A 730 -11.14 -15.66 -6.15
N GLU A 731 -9.89 -15.77 -6.56
CA GLU A 731 -9.52 -15.62 -7.97
C GLU A 731 -9.89 -16.89 -8.74
N GLU A 732 -10.73 -16.75 -9.78
CA GLU A 732 -11.16 -17.88 -10.61
C GLU A 732 -10.39 -17.96 -11.94
N ILE A 733 -10.12 -16.81 -12.56
CA ILE A 733 -9.45 -16.76 -13.87
C ILE A 733 -8.41 -15.64 -13.85
N ASN A 734 -7.24 -15.94 -14.41
CA ASN A 734 -6.20 -14.97 -14.74
C ASN A 734 -5.77 -15.22 -16.19
N PHE A 735 -6.44 -14.52 -17.11
CA PHE A 735 -6.21 -14.64 -18.54
C PHE A 735 -5.30 -13.51 -19.01
N MET A 736 -4.32 -13.83 -19.84
CA MET A 736 -3.49 -12.86 -20.52
C MET A 736 -3.50 -13.18 -22.01
N LEU A 737 -3.82 -12.18 -22.82
CA LEU A 737 -3.74 -12.33 -24.27
C LEU A 737 -2.26 -12.47 -24.67
N THR A 738 -1.90 -13.58 -25.30
CA THR A 738 -0.55 -13.88 -25.77
C THR A 738 -0.56 -14.19 -27.26
N ASN A 739 0.58 -14.03 -27.94
CA ASN A 739 0.72 -14.25 -29.39
C ASN A 739 0.36 -15.68 -29.84
N SER A 740 0.26 -16.65 -28.94
CA SER A 740 -0.02 -18.05 -29.28
C SER A 740 -1.48 -18.41 -29.04
N LEU A 741 -2.36 -17.99 -29.94
CA LEU A 741 -3.70 -18.58 -30.04
C LEU A 741 -3.89 -19.48 -31.27
N LEU A 742 -2.95 -19.50 -32.24
CA LEU A 742 -3.05 -20.38 -33.40
C LEU A 742 -1.68 -20.91 -33.85
N CYS A 743 -1.42 -22.20 -33.58
CA CYS A 743 -0.67 -23.02 -34.52
C CYS A 743 -1.54 -23.18 -35.78
N GLY A 744 -1.37 -22.31 -36.77
CA GLY A 744 -2.08 -22.43 -38.04
C GLY A 744 -1.83 -21.25 -38.97
N ASN A 745 -1.14 -21.52 -40.08
CA ASN A 745 -0.78 -20.57 -41.11
C ASN A 745 -1.98 -19.76 -41.63
N SER A 746 -2.12 -18.49 -41.21
CA SER A 746 -2.69 -17.41 -42.03
C SER A 746 -2.29 -16.04 -41.45
N LYS A 747 -2.30 -15.03 -42.32
CA LYS A 747 -1.50 -13.80 -42.31
C LYS A 747 -1.71 -12.87 -41.09
N GLU A 748 -0.57 -12.40 -40.56
CA GLU A 748 -0.35 -11.08 -39.94
C GLU A 748 -1.36 -10.60 -38.88
N THR A 749 -1.46 -11.30 -37.74
CA THR A 749 -1.83 -10.64 -36.48
C THR A 749 -0.58 -10.48 -35.63
N THR A 750 0.23 -9.45 -35.92
CA THR A 750 1.27 -9.00 -34.99
C THR A 750 0.58 -8.30 -33.83
N PHE A 751 0.15 -9.07 -32.82
CA PHE A 751 -0.36 -8.50 -31.58
C PHE A 751 0.72 -7.61 -30.96
N ASP A 752 0.36 -6.36 -30.70
CA ASP A 752 1.23 -5.45 -29.97
C ASP A 752 1.24 -5.88 -28.51
N THR A 753 2.42 -6.25 -28.01
CA THR A 753 2.68 -6.58 -26.60
C THR A 753 2.32 -5.44 -25.63
N GLU A 754 2.02 -4.25 -26.14
CA GLU A 754 1.56 -3.07 -25.38
C GLU A 754 0.05 -2.82 -25.44
N THR A 755 -0.74 -3.70 -26.06
CA THR A 755 -2.20 -3.57 -26.15
C THR A 755 -2.83 -3.48 -24.76
N ARG A 756 -3.70 -2.49 -24.57
CA ARG A 756 -4.44 -2.23 -23.33
C ARG A 756 -5.90 -2.62 -23.51
N PHE A 757 -6.44 -3.36 -22.57
CA PHE A 757 -7.89 -3.50 -22.40
C PHE A 757 -8.40 -2.27 -21.64
N THR A 758 -9.17 -1.44 -22.31
CA THR A 758 -9.53 -0.09 -21.85
C THR A 758 -10.89 -0.07 -21.16
N CYS A 759 -11.86 -0.82 -21.69
CA CYS A 759 -13.22 -0.90 -21.19
C CYS A 759 -13.81 -2.30 -21.42
N ALA A 760 -14.85 -2.65 -20.66
CA ALA A 760 -15.58 -3.88 -20.88
C ALA A 760 -17.06 -3.78 -20.48
N PHE A 761 -17.84 -4.66 -21.09
CA PHE A 761 -19.22 -4.96 -20.75
C PHE A 761 -19.41 -6.48 -20.72
N PHE A 762 -20.16 -7.00 -19.75
CA PHE A 762 -20.45 -8.42 -19.64
C PHE A 762 -21.95 -8.67 -19.82
N ASP A 763 -22.30 -9.44 -20.86
CA ASP A 763 -23.65 -9.94 -21.07
C ASP A 763 -23.84 -11.22 -20.25
N VAL A 764 -24.54 -11.09 -19.11
CA VAL A 764 -24.81 -12.21 -18.19
C VAL A 764 -25.65 -13.30 -18.85
N LYS A 765 -26.61 -12.92 -19.71
CA LYS A 765 -27.52 -13.87 -20.37
C LYS A 765 -26.75 -14.76 -21.33
N ARG A 766 -25.88 -14.16 -22.15
CA ARG A 766 -25.11 -14.89 -23.17
C ARG A 766 -23.74 -15.36 -22.69
N ARG A 767 -23.31 -14.98 -21.49
CA ARG A 767 -21.98 -15.27 -20.93
C ARG A 767 -20.83 -14.73 -21.80
N HIS A 768 -21.05 -13.57 -22.42
CA HIS A 768 -20.06 -12.92 -23.29
C HIS A 768 -19.47 -11.66 -22.64
N LEU A 769 -18.14 -11.58 -22.61
CA LEU A 769 -17.38 -10.41 -22.20
C LEU A 769 -16.91 -9.66 -23.44
N PHE A 770 -17.43 -8.46 -23.65
CA PHE A 770 -17.01 -7.54 -24.69
C PHE A 770 -15.93 -6.61 -24.13
N VAL A 771 -14.83 -6.48 -24.86
CA VAL A 771 -13.64 -5.73 -24.43
C VAL A 771 -13.22 -4.77 -25.54
N GLY A 772 -13.24 -3.47 -25.22
CA GLY A 772 -12.63 -2.44 -26.05
C GLY A 772 -11.12 -2.39 -25.83
N CYS A 773 -10.36 -2.22 -26.90
CA CYS A 773 -8.90 -2.29 -26.86
C CYS A 773 -8.24 -1.04 -27.44
N SER A 774 -7.03 -0.74 -26.97
CA SER A 774 -6.26 0.44 -27.43
C SER A 774 -5.70 0.32 -28.84
N ASP A 775 -5.52 -0.91 -29.32
CA ASP A 775 -5.14 -1.23 -30.70
C ASP A 775 -6.32 -1.11 -31.69
N GLY A 776 -7.50 -0.75 -31.19
CA GLY A 776 -8.70 -0.49 -31.97
C GLY A 776 -9.52 -1.71 -32.35
N TYR A 777 -9.29 -2.84 -31.68
CA TYR A 777 -10.16 -4.01 -31.77
C TYR A 777 -11.25 -4.00 -30.69
N LEU A 778 -12.44 -4.43 -31.07
CA LEU A 778 -13.47 -4.95 -30.18
C LEU A 778 -13.30 -6.46 -30.10
N ARG A 779 -12.97 -6.98 -28.91
CA ARG A 779 -12.77 -8.40 -28.65
C ARG A 779 -13.89 -8.95 -27.79
N VAL A 780 -14.38 -10.13 -28.12
CA VAL A 780 -15.43 -10.82 -27.37
C VAL A 780 -14.87 -12.13 -26.85
N PHE A 781 -15.08 -12.41 -25.57
CA PHE A 781 -14.70 -13.66 -24.92
C PHE A 781 -15.94 -14.37 -24.39
N LYS A 782 -16.02 -15.69 -24.55
CA LYS A 782 -17.08 -16.53 -23.99
C LYS A 782 -16.61 -17.12 -22.67
N LEU A 783 -17.39 -16.93 -21.61
CA LEU A 783 -17.17 -17.56 -20.31
C LEU A 783 -17.79 -18.96 -20.31
N GLN A 784 -16.97 -19.98 -20.07
CA GLN A 784 -17.38 -21.38 -19.98
C GLN A 784 -17.16 -21.90 -18.55
N HIS A 785 -18.16 -22.55 -17.97
CA HIS A 785 -18.04 -23.27 -16.71
C HIS A 785 -17.98 -24.78 -16.97
N ASN A 786 -16.92 -25.40 -16.47
CA ASN A 786 -16.83 -26.85 -16.30
C ASN A 786 -17.15 -27.21 -14.84
N GLU A 787 -17.46 -28.47 -14.54
CA GLU A 787 -17.76 -28.95 -13.17
C GLU A 787 -16.70 -28.57 -12.13
N PHE A 788 -15.46 -28.30 -12.54
CA PHE A 788 -14.32 -28.00 -11.67
C PHE A 788 -13.65 -26.64 -11.91
N SER A 789 -13.96 -25.91 -13.00
CA SER A 789 -13.28 -24.64 -13.30
C SER A 789 -14.02 -23.73 -14.29
N SER A 790 -13.81 -22.42 -14.14
CA SER A 790 -14.24 -21.38 -15.08
C SER A 790 -13.12 -21.12 -16.09
N SER A 791 -13.44 -20.88 -17.35
CA SER A 791 -12.45 -20.50 -18.38
C SER A 791 -13.00 -19.45 -19.35
N LEU A 792 -12.12 -18.56 -19.82
CA LEU A 792 -12.42 -17.52 -20.81
C LEU A 792 -11.79 -17.93 -22.14
N LYS A 793 -12.60 -18.00 -23.20
CA LYS A 793 -12.12 -18.30 -24.57
C LYS A 793 -12.40 -17.13 -25.50
N PRO A 794 -11.45 -16.74 -26.36
CA PRO A 794 -11.72 -15.79 -27.44
C PRO A 794 -12.88 -16.30 -28.30
N PHE A 795 -13.80 -15.40 -28.66
CA PHE A 795 -15.01 -15.69 -29.42
C PHE A 795 -15.07 -14.91 -30.74
N ILE A 796 -14.92 -13.58 -30.70
CA ILE A 796 -14.93 -12.71 -31.88
C ILE A 796 -13.86 -11.62 -31.73
N GLU A 797 -13.23 -11.23 -32.83
CA GLU A 797 -12.45 -9.99 -32.93
C GLU A 797 -13.00 -9.15 -34.08
N SER A 798 -13.13 -7.84 -33.87
CA SER A 798 -13.64 -6.92 -34.90
C SER A 798 -12.84 -5.63 -34.88
N PHE A 799 -12.28 -5.25 -36.02
CA PHE A 799 -11.39 -4.10 -36.10
C PHE A 799 -12.18 -2.81 -36.37
N TYR A 800 -12.12 -1.89 -35.41
CA TYR A 800 -12.64 -0.53 -35.57
C TYR A 800 -11.56 0.44 -36.11
N GLY A 801 -10.31 0.26 -35.68
CA GLY A 801 -9.16 1.05 -36.10
C GLY A 801 -8.85 2.29 -35.26
N LYS A 802 -9.60 2.53 -34.18
CA LYS A 802 -9.31 3.57 -33.17
C LYS A 802 -9.46 2.99 -31.77
N CYS A 803 -8.65 3.49 -30.83
CA CYS A 803 -8.73 3.10 -29.42
C CYS A 803 -10.16 3.27 -28.90
N ILE A 804 -10.77 2.16 -28.49
CA ILE A 804 -12.12 2.15 -27.92
C ILE A 804 -11.98 2.55 -26.45
N LEU A 805 -12.70 3.56 -26.01
CA LEU A 805 -12.62 4.10 -24.64
C LEU A 805 -13.75 3.59 -23.75
N HIS A 806 -14.93 3.37 -24.33
CA HIS A 806 -16.11 2.91 -23.62
C HIS A 806 -16.92 1.90 -24.42
N ILE A 807 -17.63 1.05 -23.70
CA ILE A 807 -18.56 0.07 -24.24
C ILE A 807 -19.77 -0.08 -23.34
N THR A 808 -20.94 -0.23 -23.94
CA THR A 808 -22.17 -0.65 -23.25
C THR A 808 -23.03 -1.47 -24.21
N MET A 809 -24.10 -2.07 -23.70
CA MET A 809 -25.09 -2.76 -24.52
C MET A 809 -26.49 -2.28 -24.16
N ILE A 810 -27.29 -2.09 -25.20
CA ILE A 810 -28.72 -1.77 -25.11
C ILE A 810 -29.43 -2.76 -26.01
N LYS A 811 -30.28 -3.61 -25.42
CA LYS A 811 -30.93 -4.73 -26.13
C LYS A 811 -29.91 -5.60 -26.88
N SER A 812 -29.93 -5.56 -28.21
CA SER A 812 -29.05 -6.29 -29.13
C SER A 812 -27.99 -5.39 -29.78
N PHE A 813 -27.84 -4.17 -29.30
CA PHE A 813 -26.89 -3.19 -29.83
C PHE A 813 -25.75 -2.98 -28.84
N ILE A 814 -24.54 -3.23 -29.31
CA ILE A 814 -23.32 -2.86 -28.60
C ILE A 814 -23.01 -1.43 -29.03
N LEU A 815 -22.84 -0.54 -28.06
CA LEU A 815 -22.40 0.83 -28.31
C LEU A 815 -20.94 0.91 -27.91
N THR A 816 -20.08 1.34 -28.83
CA THR A 816 -18.68 1.64 -28.54
C THR A 816 -18.39 3.11 -28.79
N MET A 817 -17.57 3.70 -27.94
CA MET A 817 -17.16 5.10 -28.06
C MET A 817 -15.64 5.16 -28.02
N ALA A 818 -15.05 5.86 -28.99
CA ALA A 818 -13.62 5.80 -29.26
C ALA A 818 -12.95 7.18 -29.24
N THR A 819 -11.65 7.20 -29.52
CA THR A 819 -10.82 8.43 -29.53
C THR A 819 -11.14 9.41 -30.65
N ASP A 820 -11.99 9.05 -31.61
CA ASP A 820 -12.43 9.88 -32.73
C ASP A 820 -13.77 10.61 -32.50
N GLY A 821 -14.36 10.45 -31.31
CA GLY A 821 -15.61 11.14 -30.95
C GLY A 821 -16.87 10.52 -31.53
N ILE A 822 -16.79 9.31 -32.08
CA ILE A 822 -17.92 8.61 -32.71
C ILE A 822 -18.51 7.57 -31.75
N VAL A 823 -19.84 7.57 -31.64
CA VAL A 823 -20.60 6.46 -31.05
C VAL A 823 -20.96 5.49 -32.17
N CYS A 824 -20.37 4.29 -32.14
CA CYS A 824 -20.65 3.22 -33.09
C CYS A 824 -21.65 2.23 -32.52
N PHE A 825 -22.67 1.89 -33.30
CA PHE A 825 -23.68 0.90 -32.96
C PHE A 825 -23.36 -0.38 -33.73
N TRP A 826 -23.04 -1.44 -33.01
CA TRP A 826 -22.82 -2.78 -33.56
C TRP A 826 -24.02 -3.65 -33.26
N TYR A 827 -24.36 -4.53 -34.20
CA TYR A 827 -25.45 -5.48 -34.02
C TYR A 827 -24.92 -6.82 -33.52
N PHE A 828 -25.53 -7.36 -32.46
CA PHE A 828 -25.24 -8.70 -31.92
C PHE A 828 -26.51 -9.38 -31.38
N ASN A 829 -26.87 -10.53 -31.97
CA ASN A 829 -28.06 -11.31 -31.58
C ASN A 829 -27.78 -12.82 -31.53
N GLU A 830 -28.78 -13.58 -31.07
CA GLU A 830 -28.69 -15.05 -30.93
C GLU A 830 -28.47 -15.77 -32.27
N MET A 831 -29.13 -15.33 -33.35
CA MET A 831 -28.91 -15.92 -34.68
C MET A 831 -27.45 -15.76 -35.16
N GLN A 832 -26.85 -14.60 -34.92
CA GLN A 832 -25.44 -14.37 -35.24
C GLN A 832 -24.51 -15.20 -34.35
N GLU A 833 -24.85 -15.39 -33.07
CA GLU A 833 -24.10 -16.28 -32.19
C GLU A 833 -24.08 -17.71 -32.75
N GLU A 834 -25.23 -18.26 -33.11
CA GLU A 834 -25.35 -19.61 -33.71
C GLU A 834 -24.59 -19.74 -35.03
N GLU A 835 -24.71 -18.74 -35.93
CA GLU A 835 -23.99 -18.73 -37.21
C GLU A 835 -22.46 -18.75 -37.02
N ILE A 836 -21.97 -18.05 -36.00
CA ILE A 836 -20.53 -17.96 -35.69
C ILE A 836 -20.03 -19.27 -35.09
N GLU A 837 -20.80 -19.87 -34.19
CA GLU A 837 -20.46 -21.17 -33.61
C GLU A 837 -20.40 -22.29 -34.65
N HIS A 838 -21.29 -22.27 -35.65
CA HIS A 838 -21.36 -23.32 -36.68
C HIS A 838 -20.31 -23.20 -37.78
N ARG A 839 -19.85 -21.99 -38.10
CA ARG A 839 -18.92 -21.76 -39.22
C ARG A 839 -17.44 -21.94 -38.85
N HIS A 840 -17.10 -22.11 -37.57
CA HIS A 840 -15.72 -22.26 -37.04
C HIS A 840 -14.71 -21.17 -37.50
N ASN A 841 -15.18 -20.07 -38.09
CA ASN A 841 -14.39 -18.92 -38.51
C ASN A 841 -14.85 -17.70 -37.70
N LEU A 842 -13.89 -16.87 -37.26
CA LEU A 842 -14.16 -15.59 -36.61
C LEU A 842 -14.90 -14.67 -37.60
N ASN A 843 -16.23 -14.56 -37.52
CA ASN A 843 -16.94 -13.53 -38.26
C ASN A 843 -16.84 -12.20 -37.50
N GLU A 844 -16.62 -11.10 -38.22
CA GLU A 844 -16.58 -9.76 -37.64
C GLU A 844 -18.00 -9.23 -37.34
N LEU A 845 -18.15 -8.51 -36.23
CA LEU A 845 -19.34 -7.73 -35.92
C LEU A 845 -19.49 -6.58 -36.91
N LYS A 846 -20.74 -6.30 -37.32
CA LYS A 846 -21.05 -5.22 -38.25
C LYS A 846 -21.51 -3.97 -37.50
N ILE A 847 -20.93 -2.83 -37.89
CA ILE A 847 -21.42 -1.50 -37.50
C ILE A 847 -22.64 -1.18 -38.36
N ILE A 848 -23.78 -0.91 -37.72
CA ILE A 848 -25.03 -0.57 -38.40
C ILE A 848 -25.29 0.95 -38.43
N HIS A 849 -24.71 1.69 -37.49
CA HIS A 849 -24.86 3.15 -37.41
C HIS A 849 -23.63 3.79 -36.76
N LYS A 850 -23.30 5.01 -37.19
CA LYS A 850 -22.26 5.85 -36.61
C LYS A 850 -22.83 7.23 -36.33
N LEU A 851 -22.75 7.66 -35.07
CA LEU A 851 -23.13 8.99 -34.63
C LEU A 851 -21.86 9.77 -34.27
N GLN A 852 -21.49 10.77 -35.06
CA GLN A 852 -20.46 11.74 -34.66
C GLN A 852 -21.04 12.57 -33.52
N HIS A 853 -20.55 12.37 -32.30
CA HIS A 853 -21.13 13.00 -31.11
C HIS A 853 -20.19 14.02 -30.48
N ASN A 854 -18.90 13.73 -30.38
CA ASN A 854 -17.87 14.66 -29.88
C ASN A 854 -16.92 15.08 -31.00
N GLN A 855 -16.16 16.16 -30.79
CA GLN A 855 -15.08 16.56 -31.70
C GLN A 855 -13.81 15.70 -31.50
N ASN A 856 -13.57 15.24 -30.27
CA ASN A 856 -12.42 14.43 -29.86
C ASN A 856 -12.90 13.17 -29.09
N GLY A 857 -11.97 12.43 -28.48
CA GLY A 857 -12.26 11.21 -27.75
C GLY A 857 -13.34 11.36 -26.67
N ILE A 858 -14.23 10.38 -26.59
CA ILE A 858 -15.30 10.31 -25.58
C ILE A 858 -14.74 9.66 -24.32
N ASN A 859 -14.57 10.44 -23.25
CA ASN A 859 -13.97 9.94 -21.99
C ASN A 859 -14.99 9.55 -20.94
N CYS A 860 -16.24 9.98 -21.10
CA CYS A 860 -17.34 9.57 -20.26
C CYS A 860 -18.65 9.65 -21.02
N PHE A 861 -19.61 8.85 -20.56
CA PHE A 861 -20.94 8.79 -21.11
C PHE A 861 -21.94 8.29 -20.07
N ASP A 862 -23.22 8.52 -20.34
CA ASP A 862 -24.30 7.78 -19.69
C ASP A 862 -25.45 7.61 -20.68
N VAL A 863 -26.28 6.58 -20.47
CA VAL A 863 -27.48 6.33 -21.27
C VAL A 863 -28.69 6.33 -20.35
N PHE A 864 -29.71 7.09 -20.71
CA PHE A 864 -30.99 7.16 -20.02
C PHE A 864 -32.09 6.53 -20.87
N THR A 865 -32.81 5.56 -20.30
CA THR A 865 -33.96 4.94 -20.95
C THR A 865 -35.20 5.80 -20.70
N ILE A 866 -35.80 6.35 -21.76
CA ILE A 866 -37.08 7.09 -21.68
C ILE A 866 -38.24 6.11 -21.64
N ASN A 867 -38.22 5.13 -22.55
CA ASN A 867 -39.14 3.99 -22.63
C ASN A 867 -38.43 2.81 -23.31
N ASP A 868 -39.14 1.72 -23.56
CA ASP A 868 -38.54 0.47 -24.04
C ASP A 868 -37.74 0.59 -25.35
N ASP A 869 -38.05 1.54 -26.23
CA ASP A 869 -37.38 1.71 -27.54
C ASP A 869 -36.71 3.07 -27.72
N HIS A 870 -36.84 3.98 -26.74
CA HIS A 870 -36.37 5.35 -26.84
C HIS A 870 -35.39 5.68 -25.70
N TYR A 871 -34.21 6.15 -26.08
CA TYR A 871 -33.08 6.40 -25.19
C TYR A 871 -32.53 7.80 -25.40
N LYS A 872 -31.82 8.32 -24.38
CA LYS A 872 -30.91 9.45 -24.50
C LYS A 872 -29.50 8.98 -24.22
N ILE A 873 -28.54 9.42 -25.01
CA ILE A 873 -27.12 9.28 -24.72
C ILE A 873 -26.53 10.67 -24.44
N ALA A 874 -25.80 10.78 -23.33
CA ALA A 874 -24.96 11.92 -23.04
C ALA A 874 -23.50 11.51 -23.13
N THR A 875 -22.65 12.34 -23.75
CA THR A 875 -21.20 12.11 -23.81
C THR A 875 -20.44 13.41 -23.60
N SER A 876 -19.21 13.28 -23.13
CA SER A 876 -18.23 14.36 -23.08
C SER A 876 -16.82 13.78 -23.12
N GLY A 877 -15.83 14.62 -23.39
CA GLY A 877 -14.45 14.20 -23.34
C GLY A 877 -13.44 15.33 -23.38
N ASP A 878 -12.40 15.15 -24.19
CA ASP A 878 -11.24 16.05 -24.27
C ASP A 878 -11.61 17.45 -24.81
N ASP A 879 -12.70 17.54 -25.57
CA ASP A 879 -13.21 18.77 -26.16
C ASP A 879 -14.03 19.64 -25.19
N THR A 880 -14.20 19.22 -23.92
CA THR A 880 -14.98 19.90 -22.87
C THR A 880 -16.47 20.07 -23.17
N GLY A 881 -16.94 19.60 -24.32
CA GLY A 881 -18.32 19.73 -24.78
C GLY A 881 -19.20 18.64 -24.18
N LEU A 882 -20.34 19.04 -23.61
CA LEU A 882 -21.39 18.11 -23.20
C LEU A 882 -22.40 17.97 -24.33
N TYR A 883 -22.55 16.76 -24.86
CA TYR A 883 -23.43 16.44 -25.98
C TYR A 883 -24.54 15.50 -25.52
N VAL A 884 -25.77 15.72 -25.98
CA VAL A 884 -26.93 14.86 -25.70
C VAL A 884 -27.69 14.60 -26.99
N THR A 885 -27.96 13.33 -27.27
CA THR A 885 -28.77 12.89 -28.42
C THR A 885 -29.83 11.91 -27.96
N GLU A 886 -31.06 12.12 -28.40
CA GLU A 886 -32.12 11.12 -28.26
C GLU A 886 -32.05 10.15 -29.45
N PHE A 887 -32.30 8.86 -29.24
CA PHE A 887 -32.34 7.87 -30.31
C PHE A 887 -33.32 6.75 -30.03
N GLU A 888 -33.85 6.16 -31.10
CA GLU A 888 -34.80 5.05 -31.06
C GLU A 888 -34.25 3.79 -31.73
N THR A 889 -34.61 2.63 -31.17
CA THR A 889 -34.42 1.33 -31.80
C THR A 889 -35.67 0.93 -32.57
N VAL A 890 -35.58 0.82 -33.89
CA VAL A 890 -36.69 0.42 -34.77
C VAL A 890 -36.53 -1.06 -35.13
N ASP A 891 -37.58 -1.85 -34.90
CA ASP A 891 -37.63 -3.30 -35.19
C ASP A 891 -36.43 -4.10 -34.64
N ASN A 892 -35.84 -3.67 -33.53
CA ASN A 892 -34.62 -4.24 -32.94
C ASN A 892 -33.44 -4.45 -33.93
N SER A 893 -33.41 -3.72 -35.04
CA SER A 893 -32.37 -3.86 -36.08
C SER A 893 -31.86 -2.54 -36.67
N LEU A 894 -32.62 -1.46 -36.50
CA LEU A 894 -32.29 -0.13 -37.02
C LEU A 894 -32.18 0.89 -35.88
N ILE A 895 -31.31 1.89 -36.07
CA ILE A 895 -31.09 3.00 -35.13
C ILE A 895 -31.50 4.31 -35.81
N LYS A 896 -32.37 5.06 -35.14
CA LYS A 896 -32.80 6.40 -35.57
C LYS A 896 -32.36 7.42 -34.52
N CYS A 897 -31.36 8.23 -34.86
CA CYS A 897 -30.87 9.31 -34.00
C CYS A 897 -31.61 10.63 -34.30
N TYR A 898 -31.99 11.34 -33.25
CA TYR A 898 -32.55 12.69 -33.32
C TYR A 898 -31.45 13.75 -33.28
N LYS A 899 -31.85 15.03 -33.21
CA LYS A 899 -30.92 16.16 -33.16
C LYS A 899 -30.04 16.09 -31.91
N THR A 900 -28.73 16.14 -32.11
CA THR A 900 -27.75 16.36 -31.04
C THR A 900 -27.80 17.80 -30.56
N ILE A 901 -27.96 17.99 -29.25
CA ILE A 901 -27.79 19.28 -28.58
C ILE A 901 -26.48 19.27 -27.80
N TYR A 902 -25.81 20.41 -27.71
CA TYR A 902 -24.52 20.48 -27.01
C TYR A 902 -24.26 21.86 -26.40
N SER A 903 -23.38 21.90 -25.41
CA SER A 903 -22.86 23.14 -24.84
C SER A 903 -21.39 22.99 -24.47
N TYR A 904 -20.61 24.04 -24.77
CA TYR A 904 -19.26 24.22 -24.25
C TYR A 904 -19.29 25.09 -22.99
N GLY A 905 -18.24 25.04 -22.18
CA GLY A 905 -18.04 25.94 -21.04
C GLY A 905 -18.71 25.54 -19.73
N ILE A 906 -19.29 24.33 -19.63
CA ILE A 906 -19.71 23.76 -18.34
C ILE A 906 -18.47 23.47 -17.48
N HIS A 907 -17.45 22.91 -18.11
CA HIS A 907 -16.12 22.66 -17.56
C HIS A 907 -15.08 23.38 -18.41
N ILE A 908 -13.93 23.64 -17.80
CA ILE A 908 -12.78 24.29 -18.48
C ILE A 908 -11.68 23.28 -18.87
N ALA A 909 -11.86 22.01 -18.52
CA ALA A 909 -10.95 20.92 -18.85
C ALA A 909 -11.74 19.65 -19.22
N GLN A 910 -11.01 18.59 -19.58
CA GLN A 910 -11.54 17.27 -19.93
C GLN A 910 -12.58 16.80 -18.90
N VAL A 911 -13.75 16.41 -19.38
CA VAL A 911 -14.83 15.84 -18.55
C VAL A 911 -14.62 14.33 -18.46
N THR A 912 -14.70 13.78 -17.26
CA THR A 912 -14.32 12.39 -16.96
C THR A 912 -15.44 11.58 -16.32
N GLY A 913 -16.55 12.21 -15.94
CA GLY A 913 -17.74 11.48 -15.50
C GLY A 913 -19.02 12.21 -15.87
N ILE A 914 -20.05 11.44 -16.24
CA ILE A 914 -21.41 11.90 -16.53
C ILE A 914 -22.39 10.90 -15.89
N LYS A 915 -23.50 11.40 -15.33
CA LYS A 915 -24.65 10.58 -14.96
C LYS A 915 -25.96 11.35 -15.15
N PHE A 916 -26.96 10.73 -15.77
CA PHE A 916 -28.33 11.22 -15.73
C PHE A 916 -28.94 11.01 -14.33
N ILE A 917 -29.54 12.08 -13.79
CA ILE A 917 -30.39 12.02 -12.59
C ILE A 917 -31.85 11.82 -13.01
N THR A 918 -32.25 12.58 -14.04
CA THR A 918 -33.58 12.55 -14.67
C THR A 918 -33.38 12.77 -16.17
N SER A 919 -34.45 12.62 -16.97
CA SER A 919 -34.39 12.83 -18.43
C SER A 919 -33.91 14.22 -18.88
N ASP A 920 -33.90 15.19 -17.97
CA ASP A 920 -33.55 16.60 -18.15
C ASP A 920 -32.43 17.08 -17.21
N LYS A 921 -31.87 16.24 -16.33
CA LYS A 921 -30.81 16.63 -15.39
C LYS A 921 -29.65 15.66 -15.40
N LEU A 922 -28.45 16.23 -15.40
CA LEU A 922 -27.17 15.54 -15.46
C LEU A 922 -26.27 15.97 -14.30
N LEU A 923 -25.37 15.07 -13.91
CA LEU A 923 -24.18 15.39 -13.12
C LEU A 923 -22.96 15.16 -13.96
N THR A 924 -22.01 16.09 -13.88
CA THR A 924 -20.77 16.04 -14.64
C THR A 924 -19.59 16.35 -13.73
N VAL A 925 -18.48 15.63 -13.91
CA VAL A 925 -17.22 15.89 -13.20
C VAL A 925 -16.07 16.01 -14.20
N SER A 926 -15.09 16.84 -13.89
CA SER A 926 -13.96 17.12 -14.77
C SER A 926 -12.62 17.17 -14.02
N VAL A 927 -11.54 17.02 -14.79
CA VAL A 927 -10.16 17.25 -14.36
C VAL A 927 -9.94 18.67 -13.82
N ASP A 928 -10.82 19.62 -14.15
CA ASP A 928 -10.86 20.96 -13.52
C ASP A 928 -11.32 20.94 -12.06
N GLN A 929 -11.49 19.75 -11.46
CA GLN A 929 -11.84 19.54 -10.05
C GLN A 929 -13.21 20.12 -9.67
N THR A 930 -14.15 20.16 -10.61
CA THR A 930 -15.52 20.60 -10.36
C THR A 930 -16.54 19.51 -10.65
N LEU A 931 -17.57 19.45 -9.80
CA LEU A 931 -18.76 18.63 -9.93
C LEU A 931 -19.96 19.56 -10.18
N CYS A 932 -20.54 19.49 -11.37
CA CYS A 932 -21.64 20.35 -11.80
C CYS A 932 -22.95 19.56 -11.89
N LYS A 933 -24.04 20.13 -11.39
CA LYS A 933 -25.41 19.68 -11.65
C LYS A 933 -25.99 20.54 -12.77
N VAL A 934 -26.32 19.92 -13.89
CA VAL A 934 -26.74 20.58 -15.12
C VAL A 934 -28.18 20.22 -15.44
N GLU A 935 -28.98 21.21 -15.84
CA GLU A 935 -30.34 21.03 -16.32
C GLU A 935 -30.42 21.37 -17.80
N ILE A 936 -31.23 20.60 -18.53
CA ILE A 936 -31.48 20.77 -19.95
C ILE A 936 -32.91 21.25 -20.13
N LYS A 937 -33.08 22.51 -20.53
CA LYS A 937 -34.38 23.12 -20.83
C LYS A 937 -34.35 23.80 -22.19
N SER A 938 -35.29 23.44 -23.06
CA SER A 938 -35.41 24.03 -24.41
C SER A 938 -34.09 24.03 -25.19
N ASP A 939 -33.45 22.86 -25.28
CA ASP A 939 -32.12 22.64 -25.90
C ASP A 939 -30.96 23.45 -25.29
N LYS A 940 -31.13 24.03 -24.09
CA LYS A 940 -30.09 24.80 -23.39
C LYS A 940 -29.66 24.12 -22.10
N PHE A 941 -28.36 24.15 -21.85
CA PHE A 941 -27.72 23.62 -20.65
C PHE A 941 -27.53 24.74 -19.62
N THR A 942 -27.98 24.53 -18.40
CA THR A 942 -27.81 25.49 -17.28
C THR A 942 -27.25 24.80 -16.06
N ILE A 943 -26.17 25.33 -15.50
CA ILE A 943 -25.60 24.85 -14.23
C ILE A 943 -26.53 25.30 -13.09
N ILE A 944 -27.18 24.35 -12.43
CA ILE A 944 -28.02 24.61 -11.24
C ILE A 944 -27.15 24.70 -9.99
N ASP A 945 -26.13 23.84 -9.89
CA ASP A 945 -25.24 23.80 -8.73
C ASP A 945 -23.83 23.36 -9.13
N LYS A 946 -22.82 23.78 -8.37
CA LYS A 946 -21.41 23.52 -8.61
C LYS A 946 -20.67 23.34 -7.28
N LYS A 947 -20.05 22.17 -7.11
CA LYS A 947 -19.17 21.84 -5.99
C LYS A 947 -17.74 21.66 -6.46
N PHE A 948 -16.79 21.97 -5.59
CA PHE A 948 -15.37 21.70 -5.83
C PHE A 948 -14.97 20.40 -5.14
N THR A 949 -14.08 19.66 -5.78
CA THR A 949 -13.40 18.50 -5.19
C THR A 949 -11.93 18.83 -5.02
N CYS A 950 -11.28 18.31 -3.97
CA CYS A 950 -9.82 18.42 -3.82
C CYS A 950 -9.06 17.28 -4.53
N ILE A 951 -9.77 16.36 -5.19
CA ILE A 951 -9.21 15.24 -5.95
C ILE A 951 -8.54 15.75 -7.21
N SER A 952 -7.24 15.48 -7.34
CA SER A 952 -6.48 15.80 -8.55
C SER A 952 -6.63 14.68 -9.56
N ASP A 953 -6.46 14.99 -10.86
CA ASP A 953 -6.61 14.01 -11.96
C ASP A 953 -7.90 13.18 -11.83
N VAL A 954 -9.03 13.88 -11.71
CA VAL A 954 -10.35 13.27 -11.48
C VAL A 954 -10.67 12.30 -12.62
N LYS A 955 -10.95 11.05 -12.27
CA LYS A 955 -11.25 9.97 -13.23
C LYS A 955 -12.74 9.67 -13.35
N GLY A 956 -13.56 10.08 -12.39
CA GLY A 956 -15.00 9.85 -12.41
C GLY A 956 -15.63 9.94 -11.04
N PHE A 957 -16.89 9.51 -10.95
CA PHE A 957 -17.62 9.42 -9.70
C PHE A 957 -18.61 8.23 -9.66
N SER A 958 -19.05 7.86 -8.46
CA SER A 958 -20.09 6.85 -8.21
C SER A 958 -21.02 7.29 -7.09
N PHE A 959 -22.25 6.78 -7.08
CA PHE A 959 -23.24 7.07 -6.03
C PHE A 959 -23.21 6.01 -4.94
N PHE A 960 -23.75 6.39 -3.79
CA PHE A 960 -24.15 5.47 -2.74
C PHE A 960 -25.42 5.98 -2.06
N ASN A 961 -26.48 5.16 -2.04
CA ASN A 961 -27.77 5.46 -1.42
C ASN A 961 -28.37 6.80 -1.89
N GLU A 962 -28.12 7.20 -3.14
CA GLU A 962 -28.51 8.48 -3.77
C GLU A 962 -28.04 9.78 -3.06
N ASN A 963 -27.50 9.68 -1.85
CA ASN A 963 -27.19 10.80 -0.97
C ASN A 963 -25.70 11.12 -0.90
N LEU A 964 -24.84 10.26 -1.43
CA LEU A 964 -23.40 10.40 -1.37
C LEU A 964 -22.78 10.15 -2.74
N ILE A 965 -21.87 11.04 -3.15
CA ILE A 965 -21.07 10.93 -4.36
C ILE A 965 -19.62 10.68 -3.95
N PHE A 966 -19.05 9.59 -4.47
CA PHE A 966 -17.62 9.30 -4.37
C PHE A 966 -16.92 9.79 -5.62
N VAL A 967 -16.10 10.83 -5.51
CA VAL A 967 -15.22 11.31 -6.58
C VAL A 967 -13.84 10.66 -6.41
N HIS A 968 -13.31 10.08 -7.49
CA HIS A 968 -12.03 9.37 -7.45
C HIS A 968 -11.04 9.86 -8.52
N GLY A 969 -9.76 9.66 -8.22
CA GLY A 969 -8.61 10.05 -9.04
C GLY A 969 -7.34 9.85 -8.25
N ALA A 970 -6.49 10.87 -8.14
CA ALA A 970 -5.41 10.89 -7.14
C ALA A 970 -5.99 11.12 -5.72
N GLY A 971 -6.72 10.12 -5.22
CA GLY A 971 -7.45 10.13 -3.95
C GLY A 971 -8.91 9.70 -4.09
N LEU A 972 -9.64 9.75 -2.98
CA LEU A 972 -11.08 9.52 -2.88
C LEU A 972 -11.72 10.59 -1.99
N GLU A 973 -12.76 11.24 -2.49
CA GLU A 973 -13.55 12.20 -1.73
C GLU A 973 -15.03 11.81 -1.72
N ALA A 974 -15.62 11.80 -0.53
CA ALA A 974 -17.04 11.55 -0.33
C ALA A 974 -17.76 12.89 -0.15
N ILE A 975 -18.63 13.24 -1.09
CA ILE A 975 -19.36 14.50 -1.16
C ILE A 975 -20.86 14.22 -0.95
N LYS A 976 -21.48 14.89 0.03
CA LYS A 976 -22.95 14.80 0.20
C LYS A 976 -23.66 15.35 -1.03
N TYR A 977 -24.67 14.62 -1.49
CA TYR A 977 -25.48 14.96 -2.64
C TYR A 977 -26.30 16.24 -2.41
N PHE A 978 -26.70 16.88 -3.50
CA PHE A 978 -27.29 18.22 -3.55
C PHE A 978 -28.69 18.30 -2.97
#